data_AF-A0A1C6A3U0-F1
#
_entry.id   AF-A0A1C6A3U0-F1
#
_cell.length_a   1.000
_cell.length_b   1.000
_cell.length_c   1.000
_cell.angle_alpha   90.00
_cell.angle_beta   90.00
_cell.angle_gamma   90.00
#
_symmetry.space_group_name_H-M   'P 1'
#
loop_
_entity.id
_entity.type
_entity.pdbx_description
1 polymer ?
#
loop_
_entity_poly.entity_id
_entity_poly.type
_entity_poly.pdbx_seq_one_letter_code
_entity_poly.pdbx_strand_id
1 'polypeptide(L)'
;MKKKLLWIFLVFAMCFFSRDCVFAQQDEGERILDGHIEYHVKDGEATVTNSINCYGLDIVIPREINGYKVTAIGNNAFNGCNAKSIELPDTIKTIEFRAFYDCETKDIKLSEGIETIGRESFSGCLAKEIYIPKSVKLIKYHAFSFSDLENVMFAGDVDGLYIESMAFCGCKNLKRLEIPEGTTYIEDDIIYSSNVEYLSIPSTVKTIQANCFRFSYSLKTVKLADGIERLEKDAFSYCKNLQYINLPDSITYIGGGCFSDTNIENIILPKNLELLRSYMFFRCTNLKNVQLPEGIVKIESEAFRDCTSLTKIILPESINQMGIDIFEGCKNLERVDFLSTSCIPYINTFKGCDKVTLYVREALRNKVGNLNVNIKYFTEMKNCVVGNIRDREYTGKNINIKPKIRYNSELLVEGKDYTISYKNNKDIGRATVVYKGMGDYAGTKDVTFLIIPTKAKNMSITNIKATSVVINWKEDPLVDTYIITARDVNGKAISEFVENEPGLNSVTLTGLDSAMKYNVTITSITKRLSTLFNNVSNSISFYTNPSKVYNFRALSDKKKNLYMTWNAVKRVDGYQVKIATSRYGTYSTVCTAKGTILSRYGYTSGKTYYLKVRAYKVIDGKKVYGLYSDVKSVKIK
;
A
#
# COMPACT_ATOMS: atom_id res chain seq x y z
N MET A 1 8.92 -35.20 -44.60
CA MET A 1 9.48 -34.23 -43.61
C MET A 1 9.82 -32.96 -44.38
N LYS A 2 9.31 -31.75 -44.17
CA LYS A 2 8.50 -31.12 -43.10
C LYS A 2 7.66 -29.98 -43.72
N LYS A 3 6.38 -29.95 -43.34
CA LYS A 3 5.42 -28.85 -43.13
C LYS A 3 5.79 -27.38 -43.42
N LYS A 4 4.72 -26.66 -43.81
CA LYS A 4 4.39 -25.22 -43.75
C LYS A 4 4.89 -24.33 -44.89
N LEU A 5 4.02 -24.08 -45.88
CA LEU A 5 3.65 -22.74 -46.36
C LEU A 5 2.59 -22.88 -47.46
N LEU A 6 1.35 -22.51 -47.17
CA LEU A 6 0.41 -21.96 -48.15
C LEU A 6 -0.77 -21.46 -47.32
N TRP A 7 -1.04 -20.16 -47.38
CA TRP A 7 -2.32 -19.48 -47.16
C TRP A 7 -1.98 -18.00 -47.01
N ILE A 8 -2.10 -17.27 -48.12
CA ILE A 8 -2.46 -15.86 -48.30
C ILE A 8 -2.21 -15.59 -49.78
N PHE A 9 -3.30 -15.50 -50.55
CA PHE A 9 -3.53 -14.63 -51.71
C PHE A 9 -4.70 -15.21 -52.51
N LEU A 10 -5.91 -14.68 -52.28
CA LEU A 10 -6.91 -14.36 -53.29
C LEU A 10 -8.20 -13.85 -52.62
N VAL A 11 -8.20 -12.55 -52.36
CA VAL A 11 -9.40 -11.71 -52.39
C VAL A 11 -9.46 -11.13 -53.81
N PHE A 12 -10.67 -10.93 -54.35
CA PHE A 12 -11.04 -10.33 -55.65
C PHE A 12 -11.05 -11.26 -56.87
N ALA A 13 -12.20 -11.89 -57.12
CA ALA A 13 -12.97 -11.73 -58.37
C ALA A 13 -14.29 -12.54 -58.31
N MET A 14 -15.32 -12.01 -58.97
CA MET A 14 -16.62 -12.64 -59.29
C MET A 14 -17.77 -12.48 -58.30
N CYS A 15 -18.23 -11.23 -58.16
CA CYS A 15 -19.65 -10.96 -58.38
C CYS A 15 -19.85 -10.68 -59.89
N PHE A 16 -20.78 -11.40 -60.53
CA PHE A 16 -21.69 -11.01 -61.63
C PHE A 16 -21.97 -12.14 -62.64
N PHE A 17 -23.26 -12.49 -62.75
CA PHE A 17 -23.96 -13.37 -63.71
C PHE A 17 -23.65 -14.87 -63.63
N SER A 18 -24.60 -15.75 -63.33
CA SER A 18 -25.83 -15.97 -64.10
C SER A 18 -26.92 -16.72 -63.31
N ARG A 19 -28.17 -16.47 -63.71
CA ARG A 19 -29.42 -17.06 -63.22
C ARG A 19 -29.55 -18.55 -63.54
N ASP A 20 -30.42 -19.20 -62.76
CA ASP A 20 -31.19 -20.42 -63.04
C ASP A 20 -30.44 -21.76 -63.11
N CYS A 21 -30.38 -22.42 -61.95
CA CYS A 21 -30.91 -23.78 -61.77
C CYS A 21 -30.78 -24.19 -60.29
N VAL A 22 -31.84 -23.94 -59.52
CA VAL A 22 -32.02 -24.59 -58.22
C VAL A 22 -32.42 -26.03 -58.53
N PHE A 23 -31.45 -26.94 -58.53
CA PHE A 23 -31.75 -28.33 -58.20
C PHE A 23 -32.17 -28.31 -56.73
N ALA A 24 -33.46 -28.45 -56.47
CA ALA A 24 -33.95 -28.79 -55.15
C ALA A 24 -33.28 -30.12 -54.76
N GLN A 25 -32.27 -30.07 -53.89
CA GLN A 25 -31.88 -31.25 -53.14
C GLN A 25 -33.14 -31.75 -52.44
N GLN A 26 -33.53 -33.00 -52.72
CA GLN A 26 -34.55 -33.67 -51.94
C GLN A 26 -34.14 -33.59 -50.47
N ASP A 27 -35.05 -33.10 -49.64
CA ASP A 27 -34.92 -33.09 -48.17
C ASP A 27 -34.99 -34.57 -47.74
N GLU A 28 -33.83 -35.24 -47.65
CA GLU A 28 -33.69 -36.70 -47.47
C GLU A 28 -34.04 -37.20 -46.04
N GLY A 29 -34.59 -36.35 -45.16
CA GLY A 29 -34.93 -36.73 -43.79
C GLY A 29 -36.40 -37.15 -43.59
N GLU A 30 -36.64 -37.91 -42.51
CA GLU A 30 -37.99 -38.36 -42.12
C GLU A 30 -38.71 -37.22 -41.39
N ARG A 31 -39.95 -36.91 -41.79
CA ARG A 31 -40.80 -35.94 -41.08
C ARG A 31 -41.81 -36.65 -40.19
N ILE A 32 -41.85 -36.27 -38.92
CA ILE A 32 -42.73 -36.86 -37.91
C ILE A 32 -43.62 -35.76 -37.36
N LEU A 33 -44.93 -35.98 -37.32
CA LEU A 33 -45.87 -35.13 -36.60
C LEU A 33 -46.31 -35.87 -35.34
N ASP A 34 -46.01 -35.31 -34.17
CA ASP A 34 -46.47 -35.82 -32.88
C ASP A 34 -47.35 -34.77 -32.19
N GLY A 35 -48.65 -35.03 -32.21
CA GLY A 35 -49.68 -34.08 -31.77
C GLY A 35 -49.60 -32.76 -32.54
N HIS A 36 -49.11 -31.72 -31.87
CA HIS A 36 -49.04 -30.34 -32.35
C HIS A 36 -47.64 -29.91 -32.81
N ILE A 37 -46.69 -30.85 -32.83
CA ILE A 37 -45.27 -30.56 -33.06
C ILE A 37 -44.75 -31.37 -34.23
N GLU A 38 -44.13 -30.69 -35.20
CA GLU A 38 -43.44 -31.33 -36.32
C GLU A 38 -41.95 -31.49 -36.01
N TYR A 39 -41.41 -32.64 -36.37
CA TYR A 39 -40.01 -33.00 -36.25
C TYR A 39 -39.46 -33.37 -37.62
N HIS A 40 -38.19 -33.08 -37.83
CA HIS A 40 -37.41 -33.57 -38.96
C HIS A 40 -36.23 -34.39 -38.44
N VAL A 41 -36.15 -35.64 -38.87
CA VAL A 41 -35.10 -36.57 -38.50
C VAL A 41 -34.06 -36.61 -39.60
N LYS A 42 -32.82 -36.31 -39.25
CA LYS A 42 -31.68 -36.36 -40.15
C LYS A 42 -30.45 -36.84 -39.39
N ASP A 43 -29.64 -37.69 -40.02
CA ASP A 43 -28.39 -38.22 -39.45
C ASP A 43 -28.58 -38.92 -38.07
N GLY A 44 -29.76 -39.50 -37.84
CA GLY A 44 -30.09 -40.25 -36.61
C GLY A 44 -30.57 -39.38 -35.43
N GLU A 45 -30.76 -38.08 -35.64
CA GLU A 45 -31.27 -37.14 -34.63
C GLU A 45 -32.53 -36.42 -35.12
N ALA A 46 -33.40 -36.03 -34.18
CA ALA A 46 -34.64 -35.31 -34.46
C ALA A 46 -34.52 -33.83 -34.08
N THR A 47 -35.00 -32.95 -34.96
CA THR A 47 -35.09 -31.50 -34.74
C THR A 47 -36.55 -31.08 -34.76
N VAL A 48 -37.02 -30.31 -33.78
CA VAL A 48 -38.36 -29.70 -33.82
C VAL A 48 -38.38 -28.63 -34.90
N THR A 49 -39.23 -28.74 -35.91
CA THR A 49 -39.24 -27.81 -37.06
C THR A 49 -40.45 -26.88 -37.08
N ASN A 50 -41.53 -27.22 -36.38
CA ASN A 50 -42.74 -26.41 -36.39
C ASN A 50 -43.66 -26.73 -35.21
N SER A 51 -44.53 -25.79 -34.87
CA SER A 51 -45.62 -25.96 -33.91
C SER A 51 -46.92 -25.49 -34.54
N ILE A 52 -47.97 -26.29 -34.40
CA ILE A 52 -49.24 -26.09 -35.11
C ILE A 52 -50.37 -26.03 -34.10
N ASN A 53 -51.19 -24.98 -34.17
CA ASN A 53 -52.35 -24.77 -33.29
C ASN A 53 -51.98 -24.86 -31.80
N CYS A 54 -50.85 -24.26 -31.40
CA CYS A 54 -50.33 -24.36 -30.03
C CYS A 54 -51.11 -23.54 -28.97
N TYR A 55 -52.20 -22.86 -29.34
CA TYR A 55 -52.88 -21.88 -28.48
C TYR A 55 -53.32 -22.48 -27.13
N GLY A 56 -52.78 -21.93 -26.03
CA GLY A 56 -53.14 -22.31 -24.66
C GLY A 56 -52.70 -23.72 -24.23
N LEU A 57 -51.87 -24.41 -25.02
CA LEU A 57 -51.41 -25.77 -24.72
C LEU A 57 -50.22 -25.79 -23.74
N ASP A 58 -50.13 -26.83 -22.92
CA ASP A 58 -48.92 -27.19 -22.19
C ASP A 58 -48.07 -28.09 -23.11
N ILE A 59 -47.03 -27.53 -23.74
CA ILE A 59 -46.14 -28.25 -24.66
C ILE A 59 -44.97 -28.84 -23.88
N VAL A 60 -44.78 -30.15 -23.98
CA VAL A 60 -43.62 -30.86 -23.44
C VAL A 60 -42.94 -31.58 -24.58
N ILE A 61 -41.72 -31.17 -24.92
CA ILE A 61 -40.95 -31.81 -25.98
C ILE A 61 -40.31 -33.09 -25.42
N PRO A 62 -40.54 -34.27 -26.04
CA PRO A 62 -40.02 -35.52 -25.53
C PRO A 62 -38.51 -35.62 -25.78
N ARG A 63 -37.82 -36.39 -24.95
CA ARG A 63 -36.37 -36.68 -25.11
C ARG A 63 -36.07 -37.42 -26.41
N GLU A 64 -37.00 -38.26 -26.85
CA GLU A 64 -36.90 -39.11 -28.03
C GLU A 64 -38.24 -39.16 -28.76
N ILE A 65 -38.21 -39.21 -30.09
CA ILE A 65 -39.37 -39.44 -30.95
C ILE A 65 -39.05 -40.55 -31.94
N ASN A 66 -39.89 -41.59 -32.01
CA ASN A 66 -39.66 -42.80 -32.82
C ASN A 66 -38.25 -43.42 -32.65
N GLY A 67 -37.68 -43.35 -31.45
CA GLY A 67 -36.33 -43.87 -31.15
C GLY A 67 -35.18 -42.94 -31.56
N TYR A 68 -35.47 -41.77 -32.14
CA TYR A 68 -34.49 -40.74 -32.43
C TYR A 68 -34.45 -39.70 -31.31
N LYS A 69 -33.24 -39.37 -30.86
CA LYS A 69 -33.05 -38.35 -29.82
C LYS A 69 -33.41 -36.97 -30.36
N VAL A 70 -34.22 -36.20 -29.63
CA VAL A 70 -34.55 -34.82 -30.00
C VAL A 70 -33.42 -33.91 -29.52
N THR A 71 -32.66 -33.32 -30.44
CA THR A 71 -31.41 -32.60 -30.12
C THR A 71 -31.44 -31.11 -30.46
N ALA A 72 -32.45 -30.63 -31.17
CA ALA A 72 -32.51 -29.22 -31.55
C ALA A 72 -33.94 -28.69 -31.62
N ILE A 73 -34.08 -27.39 -31.35
CA ILE A 73 -35.24 -26.60 -31.74
C ILE A 73 -34.87 -25.82 -32.99
N GLY A 74 -35.43 -26.24 -34.12
CA GLY A 74 -35.10 -25.76 -35.45
C GLY A 74 -35.59 -24.35 -35.73
N ASN A 75 -35.18 -23.85 -36.89
CA ASN A 75 -35.51 -22.51 -37.34
C ASN A 75 -37.01 -22.24 -37.34
N ASN A 76 -37.43 -21.13 -36.71
CA ASN A 76 -38.84 -20.69 -36.61
C ASN A 76 -39.83 -21.68 -35.97
N ALA A 77 -39.38 -22.74 -35.29
CA ALA A 77 -40.24 -23.83 -34.85
C ALA A 77 -41.43 -23.40 -33.96
N PHE A 78 -41.25 -22.38 -33.14
CA PHE A 78 -42.24 -21.77 -32.25
C PHE A 78 -42.43 -20.26 -32.53
N ASN A 79 -42.18 -19.83 -33.78
CA ASN A 79 -42.38 -18.44 -34.17
C ASN A 79 -43.86 -18.06 -34.00
N GLY A 80 -44.14 -17.01 -33.23
CA GLY A 80 -45.50 -16.57 -32.91
C GLY A 80 -46.31 -17.54 -32.04
N CYS A 81 -45.69 -18.56 -31.44
CA CYS A 81 -46.44 -19.56 -30.68
C CYS A 81 -47.02 -18.97 -29.39
N ASN A 82 -48.32 -19.20 -29.16
CA ASN A 82 -49.06 -18.74 -27.98
C ASN A 82 -49.49 -19.93 -27.11
N ALA A 83 -48.54 -20.78 -26.73
CA ALA A 83 -48.75 -21.86 -25.79
C ALA A 83 -48.93 -21.31 -24.36
N LYS A 84 -49.50 -22.13 -23.49
CA LYS A 84 -49.54 -21.84 -22.05
C LYS A 84 -48.16 -22.02 -21.42
N SER A 85 -47.45 -23.10 -21.77
CA SER A 85 -46.06 -23.34 -21.36
C SER A 85 -45.33 -24.18 -22.39
N ILE A 86 -44.01 -24.05 -22.46
CA ILE A 86 -43.12 -24.92 -23.26
C ILE A 86 -42.00 -25.45 -22.35
N GLU A 87 -41.89 -26.77 -22.25
CA GLU A 87 -40.83 -27.47 -21.52
C GLU A 87 -39.91 -28.23 -22.49
N LEU A 88 -38.61 -27.91 -22.46
CA LEU A 88 -37.59 -28.54 -23.30
C LEU A 88 -36.88 -29.68 -22.55
N PRO A 89 -36.58 -30.82 -23.19
CA PRO A 89 -35.84 -31.92 -22.58
C PRO A 89 -34.33 -31.59 -22.53
N ASP A 90 -33.58 -32.23 -21.63
CA ASP A 90 -32.12 -32.04 -21.50
C ASP A 90 -31.29 -32.54 -22.72
N THR A 91 -31.97 -33.14 -23.69
CA THR A 91 -31.37 -33.64 -24.91
C THR A 91 -31.14 -32.54 -25.94
N ILE A 92 -31.82 -31.39 -25.80
CA ILE A 92 -31.66 -30.23 -26.68
C ILE A 92 -30.27 -29.63 -26.51
N LYS A 93 -29.53 -29.54 -27.61
CA LYS A 93 -28.20 -28.94 -27.72
C LYS A 93 -28.23 -27.53 -28.29
N THR A 94 -29.12 -27.25 -29.22
CA THR A 94 -29.19 -25.95 -29.89
C THR A 94 -30.63 -25.47 -30.04
N ILE A 95 -30.80 -24.17 -29.85
CA ILE A 95 -31.98 -23.43 -30.26
C ILE A 95 -31.55 -22.63 -31.48
N GLU A 96 -32.17 -22.85 -32.63
CA GLU A 96 -31.72 -22.27 -33.90
C GLU A 96 -32.31 -20.88 -34.18
N PHE A 97 -32.12 -20.38 -35.40
CA PHE A 97 -32.49 -19.03 -35.79
C PHE A 97 -34.00 -18.81 -35.66
N ARG A 98 -34.39 -17.78 -34.91
CA ARG A 98 -35.79 -17.40 -34.70
C ARG A 98 -36.70 -18.50 -34.14
N ALA A 99 -36.14 -19.51 -33.48
CA ALA A 99 -36.89 -20.64 -32.96
C ALA A 99 -38.14 -20.26 -32.14
N PHE A 100 -38.09 -19.21 -31.32
CA PHE A 100 -39.17 -18.63 -30.52
C PHE A 100 -39.40 -17.15 -30.87
N TYR A 101 -39.14 -16.73 -32.11
CA TYR A 101 -39.30 -15.34 -32.52
C TYR A 101 -40.77 -14.88 -32.37
N ASP A 102 -41.01 -13.70 -31.77
CA ASP A 102 -42.34 -13.17 -31.43
C ASP A 102 -43.24 -14.18 -30.68
N CYS A 103 -42.66 -15.13 -29.94
CA CYS A 103 -43.41 -16.13 -29.17
C CYS A 103 -44.16 -15.46 -28.00
N GLU A 104 -45.47 -15.70 -27.94
CA GLU A 104 -46.37 -15.14 -26.92
C GLU A 104 -46.42 -15.98 -25.63
N THR A 105 -45.78 -17.16 -25.66
CA THR A 105 -45.69 -18.07 -24.51
C THR A 105 -44.87 -17.45 -23.38
N LYS A 106 -45.45 -17.40 -22.18
CA LYS A 106 -44.83 -16.75 -21.01
C LYS A 106 -43.95 -17.65 -20.16
N ASP A 107 -44.28 -18.95 -20.10
CA ASP A 107 -43.54 -19.97 -19.34
C ASP A 107 -42.74 -20.83 -20.31
N ILE A 108 -41.46 -20.50 -20.49
CA ILE A 108 -40.53 -21.28 -21.33
C ILE A 108 -39.40 -21.78 -20.44
N LYS A 109 -39.31 -23.10 -20.27
CA LYS A 109 -38.29 -23.75 -19.44
C LYS A 109 -37.16 -24.29 -20.29
N LEU A 110 -36.01 -23.63 -20.20
CA LEU A 110 -34.77 -24.12 -20.78
C LEU A 110 -34.16 -25.21 -19.89
N SER A 111 -33.56 -26.21 -20.51
CA SER A 111 -33.00 -27.39 -19.85
C SER A 111 -31.47 -27.43 -19.94
N GLU A 112 -30.85 -28.04 -18.94
CA GLU A 112 -29.42 -28.39 -19.01
C GLU A 112 -29.16 -29.26 -20.24
N GLY A 113 -28.09 -28.99 -20.97
CA GLY A 113 -27.79 -29.64 -22.25
C GLY A 113 -27.72 -28.65 -23.41
N ILE A 114 -28.47 -27.54 -23.35
CA ILE A 114 -28.44 -26.47 -24.34
C ILE A 114 -27.07 -25.80 -24.32
N GLU A 115 -26.37 -25.82 -25.44
CA GLU A 115 -25.04 -25.22 -25.60
C GLU A 115 -25.09 -23.89 -26.36
N THR A 116 -26.09 -23.70 -27.23
CA THR A 116 -26.24 -22.48 -28.03
C THR A 116 -27.69 -21.98 -28.04
N ILE A 117 -27.85 -20.70 -27.74
CA ILE A 117 -29.09 -19.94 -27.96
C ILE A 117 -28.93 -19.15 -29.25
N GLY A 118 -29.76 -19.48 -30.24
CA GLY A 118 -29.64 -19.03 -31.62
C GLY A 118 -29.90 -17.55 -31.84
N ARG A 119 -29.50 -17.09 -33.02
CA ARG A 119 -29.70 -15.71 -33.46
C ARG A 119 -31.20 -15.40 -33.47
N GLU A 120 -31.58 -14.27 -32.88
CA GLU A 120 -32.98 -13.81 -32.80
C GLU A 120 -33.95 -14.85 -32.22
N SER A 121 -33.44 -15.88 -31.52
CA SER A 121 -34.22 -17.06 -31.15
C SER A 121 -35.38 -16.73 -30.22
N PHE A 122 -35.22 -15.80 -29.29
CA PHE A 122 -36.27 -15.29 -28.40
C PHE A 122 -36.59 -13.81 -28.67
N SER A 123 -36.22 -13.28 -29.84
CA SER A 123 -36.49 -11.87 -30.13
C SER A 123 -38.01 -11.62 -30.13
N GLY A 124 -38.47 -10.56 -29.44
CA GLY A 124 -39.88 -10.21 -29.33
C GLY A 124 -40.72 -11.14 -28.44
N CYS A 125 -40.08 -12.06 -27.69
CA CYS A 125 -40.80 -12.97 -26.79
C CYS A 125 -41.53 -12.24 -25.65
N LEU A 126 -42.69 -12.77 -25.25
CA LEU A 126 -43.46 -12.31 -24.08
C LEU A 126 -43.11 -13.03 -22.77
N ALA A 127 -42.07 -13.87 -22.78
CA ALA A 127 -41.52 -14.47 -21.57
C ALA A 127 -41.03 -13.38 -20.61
N LYS A 128 -41.48 -13.45 -19.35
CA LYS A 128 -41.09 -12.50 -18.29
C LYS A 128 -39.80 -12.90 -17.61
N GLU A 129 -39.54 -14.20 -17.51
CA GLU A 129 -38.37 -14.74 -16.82
C GLU A 129 -37.73 -15.80 -17.69
N ILE A 130 -36.41 -15.85 -17.70
CA ILE A 130 -35.67 -16.92 -18.34
C ILE A 130 -34.51 -17.37 -17.46
N TYR A 131 -34.40 -18.69 -17.31
CA TYR A 131 -33.31 -19.34 -16.61
C TYR A 131 -32.36 -19.96 -17.65
N ILE A 132 -31.16 -19.40 -17.76
CA ILE A 132 -30.11 -19.84 -18.69
C ILE A 132 -29.24 -20.90 -17.99
N PRO A 133 -29.25 -22.17 -18.46
CA PRO A 133 -28.54 -23.27 -17.82
C PRO A 133 -27.02 -23.18 -17.98
N LYS A 134 -26.26 -23.90 -17.13
CA LYS A 134 -24.78 -23.86 -17.10
C LYS A 134 -24.15 -24.31 -18.40
N SER A 135 -24.85 -25.20 -19.12
CA SER A 135 -24.39 -25.76 -20.38
C SER A 135 -24.27 -24.74 -21.51
N VAL A 136 -24.93 -23.56 -21.40
CA VAL A 136 -24.92 -22.55 -22.47
C VAL A 136 -23.53 -21.93 -22.60
N LYS A 137 -22.94 -22.09 -23.78
CA LYS A 137 -21.64 -21.54 -24.15
C LYS A 137 -21.76 -20.31 -25.04
N LEU A 138 -22.87 -20.17 -25.77
CA LEU A 138 -23.04 -19.11 -26.76
C LEU A 138 -24.47 -18.56 -26.75
N ILE A 139 -24.60 -17.25 -26.55
CA ILE A 139 -25.82 -16.48 -26.77
C ILE A 139 -25.58 -15.60 -27.99
N LYS A 140 -26.29 -15.88 -29.08
CA LYS A 140 -26.05 -15.23 -30.38
C LYS A 140 -26.70 -13.85 -30.51
N TYR A 141 -26.32 -13.17 -31.59
CA TYR A 141 -26.82 -11.87 -32.01
C TYR A 141 -28.34 -11.76 -31.85
N HIS A 142 -28.81 -10.74 -31.14
CA HIS A 142 -30.24 -10.49 -30.88
C HIS A 142 -31.03 -11.63 -30.21
N ALA A 143 -30.36 -12.61 -29.59
CA ALA A 143 -31.02 -13.78 -29.01
C ALA A 143 -32.28 -13.44 -28.21
N PHE A 144 -32.25 -12.41 -27.36
CA PHE A 144 -33.37 -11.97 -26.53
C PHE A 144 -33.83 -10.54 -26.84
N SER A 145 -33.52 -9.99 -28.02
CA SER A 145 -33.82 -8.57 -28.28
C SER A 145 -35.31 -8.26 -28.26
N PHE A 146 -35.70 -7.09 -27.75
CA PHE A 146 -37.09 -6.62 -27.66
C PHE A 146 -38.04 -7.55 -26.89
N SER A 147 -37.51 -8.48 -26.10
CA SER A 147 -38.31 -9.37 -25.26
C SER A 147 -38.89 -8.63 -24.06
N ASP A 148 -39.99 -9.16 -23.53
CA ASP A 148 -40.70 -8.66 -22.33
C ASP A 148 -40.04 -9.09 -21.00
N LEU A 149 -38.78 -9.54 -21.06
CA LEU A 149 -38.03 -10.06 -19.93
C LEU A 149 -37.94 -9.02 -18.80
N GLU A 150 -38.41 -9.40 -17.63
CA GLU A 150 -38.24 -8.72 -16.35
C GLU A 150 -36.98 -9.26 -15.63
N ASN A 151 -36.73 -10.57 -15.73
CA ASN A 151 -35.63 -11.26 -15.06
C ASN A 151 -34.88 -12.20 -16.02
N VAL A 152 -33.54 -12.12 -16.02
CA VAL A 152 -32.65 -13.11 -16.65
C VAL A 152 -31.78 -13.70 -15.55
N MET A 153 -31.89 -15.01 -15.35
CA MET A 153 -31.13 -15.74 -14.33
C MET A 153 -30.16 -16.69 -15.03
N PHE A 154 -28.90 -16.70 -14.61
CA PHE A 154 -27.93 -17.70 -15.03
C PHE A 154 -27.76 -18.74 -13.93
N ALA A 155 -27.59 -20.00 -14.32
CA ALA A 155 -27.41 -21.10 -13.41
C ALA A 155 -26.02 -21.07 -12.76
N GLY A 156 -25.70 -20.13 -11.86
CA GLY A 156 -24.38 -20.05 -11.22
C GLY A 156 -23.21 -19.91 -12.21
N ASP A 157 -22.03 -20.43 -11.84
CA ASP A 157 -20.82 -20.32 -12.66
C ASP A 157 -20.93 -21.15 -13.94
N VAL A 158 -20.60 -20.53 -15.08
CA VAL A 158 -20.60 -21.11 -16.43
C VAL A 158 -19.17 -21.44 -16.88
N ASP A 159 -19.01 -22.20 -17.97
CA ASP A 159 -17.70 -22.49 -18.56
C ASP A 159 -17.62 -21.92 -19.98
N GLY A 160 -16.96 -20.76 -20.11
CA GLY A 160 -16.63 -20.22 -21.43
C GLY A 160 -17.76 -19.48 -22.14
N LEU A 161 -18.74 -18.91 -21.42
CA LEU A 161 -19.87 -18.21 -22.05
C LEU A 161 -19.41 -17.03 -22.92
N TYR A 162 -19.93 -16.98 -24.14
CA TYR A 162 -19.78 -15.91 -25.12
C TYR A 162 -21.14 -15.27 -25.39
N ILE A 163 -21.22 -13.94 -25.30
CA ILE A 163 -22.44 -13.17 -25.55
C ILE A 163 -22.19 -12.24 -26.75
N GLU A 164 -22.88 -12.51 -27.87
CA GLU A 164 -22.81 -11.73 -29.10
C GLU A 164 -23.60 -10.40 -29.03
N SER A 165 -23.37 -9.51 -30.01
CA SER A 165 -23.89 -8.15 -30.00
C SER A 165 -25.41 -8.10 -29.86
N MET A 166 -25.90 -7.09 -29.14
CA MET A 166 -27.34 -6.79 -29.01
C MET A 166 -28.18 -7.93 -28.42
N ALA A 167 -27.58 -8.91 -27.73
CA ALA A 167 -28.27 -10.08 -27.17
C ALA A 167 -29.51 -9.73 -26.33
N PHE A 168 -29.48 -8.65 -25.54
CA PHE A 168 -30.59 -8.16 -24.72
C PHE A 168 -31.03 -6.75 -25.12
N CYS A 169 -30.79 -6.34 -26.37
CA CYS A 169 -31.15 -5.02 -26.89
C CYS A 169 -32.66 -4.81 -26.84
N GLY A 170 -33.12 -3.65 -26.37
CA GLY A 170 -34.53 -3.28 -26.39
C GLY A 170 -35.40 -3.96 -25.33
N CYS A 171 -34.85 -4.76 -24.41
CA CYS A 171 -35.60 -5.33 -23.29
C CYS A 171 -36.05 -4.21 -22.33
N LYS A 172 -37.27 -3.72 -22.50
CA LYS A 172 -37.80 -2.54 -21.79
C LYS A 172 -38.22 -2.81 -20.35
N ASN A 173 -38.40 -4.08 -19.98
CA ASN A 173 -38.79 -4.46 -18.62
C ASN A 173 -37.62 -5.00 -17.79
N LEU A 174 -36.48 -5.31 -18.42
CA LEU A 174 -35.30 -5.83 -17.74
C LEU A 174 -34.60 -4.72 -16.97
N LYS A 175 -34.61 -4.78 -15.63
CA LYS A 175 -34.02 -3.77 -14.75
C LYS A 175 -32.62 -4.11 -14.24
N ARG A 176 -32.29 -5.39 -14.16
CA ARG A 176 -31.03 -5.89 -13.61
C ARG A 176 -30.50 -6.98 -14.51
N LEU A 177 -29.21 -6.91 -14.83
CA LEU A 177 -28.49 -7.97 -15.54
C LEU A 177 -27.20 -8.30 -14.80
N GLU A 178 -27.05 -9.57 -14.42
CA GLU A 178 -25.84 -10.08 -13.79
C GLU A 178 -25.21 -11.11 -14.70
N ILE A 179 -24.07 -10.75 -15.29
CA ILE A 179 -23.33 -11.65 -16.16
C ILE A 179 -22.60 -12.68 -15.27
N PRO A 180 -22.73 -14.00 -15.52
CA PRO A 180 -22.25 -15.04 -14.62
C PRO A 180 -20.73 -15.21 -14.69
N GLU A 181 -20.13 -15.61 -13.57
CA GLU A 181 -18.71 -16.01 -13.53
C GLU A 181 -18.45 -17.13 -14.53
N GLY A 182 -17.33 -17.04 -15.25
CA GLY A 182 -16.98 -17.94 -16.35
C GLY A 182 -17.35 -17.41 -17.74
N THR A 183 -18.06 -16.27 -17.81
CA THR A 183 -18.19 -15.52 -19.06
C THR A 183 -16.82 -15.05 -19.53
N THR A 184 -16.47 -15.37 -20.78
CA THR A 184 -15.16 -15.07 -21.37
C THR A 184 -15.21 -13.85 -22.29
N TYR A 185 -16.36 -13.59 -22.92
CA TYR A 185 -16.47 -12.52 -23.91
C TYR A 185 -17.89 -11.93 -23.97
N ILE A 186 -17.95 -10.61 -24.15
CA ILE A 186 -19.18 -9.82 -24.31
C ILE A 186 -18.92 -8.84 -25.46
N GLU A 187 -19.75 -8.91 -26.50
CA GLU A 187 -19.68 -8.02 -27.67
C GLU A 187 -20.33 -6.64 -27.42
N ASP A 188 -20.50 -5.86 -28.48
CA ASP A 188 -21.03 -4.50 -28.46
C ASP A 188 -22.55 -4.43 -28.21
N ASP A 189 -22.98 -3.30 -27.62
CA ASP A 189 -24.39 -2.91 -27.55
C ASP A 189 -25.33 -3.96 -26.92
N ILE A 190 -24.85 -4.81 -26.00
CA ILE A 190 -25.62 -5.98 -25.52
C ILE A 190 -26.94 -5.62 -24.84
N ILE A 191 -27.06 -4.41 -24.29
CA ILE A 191 -28.24 -3.85 -23.63
C ILE A 191 -28.65 -2.51 -24.26
N TYR A 192 -28.31 -2.29 -25.54
CA TYR A 192 -28.69 -1.08 -26.26
C TYR A 192 -30.20 -0.89 -26.23
N SER A 193 -30.65 0.34 -25.95
CA SER A 193 -32.07 0.68 -25.82
C SER A 193 -32.84 -0.15 -24.77
N SER A 194 -32.18 -0.87 -23.86
CA SER A 194 -32.82 -1.61 -22.77
C SER A 194 -33.01 -0.73 -21.54
N ASN A 195 -33.84 -1.17 -20.59
CA ASN A 195 -34.08 -0.43 -19.34
C ASN A 195 -33.26 -0.97 -18.16
N VAL A 196 -32.13 -1.62 -18.44
CA VAL A 196 -31.22 -2.14 -17.42
C VAL A 196 -30.64 -0.99 -16.62
N GLU A 197 -30.89 -0.98 -15.32
CA GLU A 197 -30.43 0.06 -14.38
C GLU A 197 -29.20 -0.41 -13.59
N TYR A 198 -29.07 -1.72 -13.35
CA TYR A 198 -27.94 -2.34 -12.67
C TYR A 198 -27.31 -3.41 -13.56
N LEU A 199 -25.98 -3.35 -13.68
CA LEU A 199 -25.17 -4.33 -14.41
C LEU A 199 -24.02 -4.84 -13.53
N SER A 200 -23.81 -6.15 -13.50
CA SER A 200 -22.64 -6.77 -12.86
C SER A 200 -21.83 -7.55 -13.89
N ILE A 201 -20.51 -7.30 -13.93
CA ILE A 201 -19.54 -7.97 -14.80
C ILE A 201 -18.56 -8.80 -13.95
N PRO A 202 -18.38 -10.10 -14.25
CA PRO A 202 -17.59 -11.05 -13.46
C PRO A 202 -16.08 -10.91 -13.67
N SER A 203 -15.29 -11.61 -12.84
CA SER A 203 -13.81 -11.49 -12.84
C SER A 203 -13.13 -12.19 -14.02
N THR A 204 -13.83 -13.14 -14.64
CA THR A 204 -13.40 -13.86 -15.85
C THR A 204 -13.41 -12.98 -17.10
N VAL A 205 -14.19 -11.89 -17.13
CA VAL A 205 -14.14 -10.92 -18.23
C VAL A 205 -12.92 -10.04 -18.05
N LYS A 206 -11.92 -10.17 -18.93
CA LYS A 206 -10.67 -9.36 -18.85
C LYS A 206 -10.79 -7.99 -19.51
N THR A 207 -11.62 -7.89 -20.55
CA THR A 207 -11.77 -6.68 -21.36
C THR A 207 -13.24 -6.40 -21.58
N ILE A 208 -13.67 -5.19 -21.25
CA ILE A 208 -14.96 -4.66 -21.71
C ILE A 208 -14.73 -4.05 -23.09
N GLN A 209 -15.35 -4.64 -24.11
CA GLN A 209 -15.12 -4.32 -25.51
C GLN A 209 -15.62 -2.93 -25.90
N ALA A 210 -15.20 -2.49 -27.08
CA ALA A 210 -15.59 -1.18 -27.60
C ALA A 210 -17.11 -1.13 -27.77
N ASN A 211 -17.74 -0.04 -27.35
CA ASN A 211 -19.20 0.16 -27.37
C ASN A 211 -20.04 -0.86 -26.58
N CYS A 212 -19.45 -1.74 -25.75
CA CYS A 212 -20.18 -2.82 -25.06
C CYS A 212 -21.50 -2.40 -24.39
N PHE A 213 -21.52 -1.23 -23.76
CA PHE A 213 -22.69 -0.66 -23.08
C PHE A 213 -23.06 0.73 -23.61
N ARG A 214 -22.66 1.08 -24.85
CA ARG A 214 -22.94 2.40 -25.41
C ARG A 214 -24.45 2.66 -25.53
N PHE A 215 -24.86 3.90 -25.30
CA PHE A 215 -26.26 4.33 -25.32
C PHE A 215 -27.19 3.56 -24.36
N SER A 216 -26.65 2.94 -23.31
CA SER A 216 -27.44 2.34 -22.23
C SER A 216 -28.03 3.44 -21.33
N TYR A 217 -29.00 4.18 -21.85
CA TYR A 217 -29.52 5.41 -21.23
C TYR A 217 -30.09 5.20 -19.83
N SER A 218 -30.56 3.98 -19.51
CA SER A 218 -31.16 3.64 -18.22
C SER A 218 -30.14 3.15 -17.19
N LEU A 219 -28.90 2.86 -17.59
CA LEU A 219 -27.88 2.28 -16.71
C LEU A 219 -27.47 3.29 -15.64
N LYS A 220 -27.65 2.92 -14.36
CA LYS A 220 -27.35 3.78 -13.20
C LYS A 220 -26.10 3.33 -12.46
N THR A 221 -25.89 2.02 -12.37
CA THR A 221 -24.81 1.41 -11.58
C THR A 221 -24.19 0.26 -12.34
N VAL A 222 -22.85 0.26 -12.38
CA VAL A 222 -22.05 -0.84 -12.94
C VAL A 222 -21.12 -1.36 -11.86
N LYS A 223 -21.23 -2.66 -11.58
CA LYS A 223 -20.31 -3.39 -10.72
C LYS A 223 -19.30 -4.14 -11.57
N LEU A 224 -18.03 -3.77 -11.43
CA LEU A 224 -16.89 -4.44 -12.06
C LEU A 224 -16.18 -5.29 -11.00
N ALA A 225 -16.00 -6.58 -11.26
CA ALA A 225 -15.21 -7.45 -10.40
C ALA A 225 -13.70 -7.16 -10.53
N ASP A 226 -12.93 -7.49 -9.49
CA ASP A 226 -11.47 -7.46 -9.55
C ASP A 226 -10.96 -8.43 -10.62
N GLY A 227 -9.97 -8.02 -11.42
CA GLY A 227 -9.41 -8.85 -12.50
C GLY A 227 -9.81 -8.41 -13.90
N ILE A 228 -10.71 -7.44 -14.04
CA ILE A 228 -10.91 -6.67 -15.29
C ILE A 228 -9.67 -5.77 -15.49
N GLU A 229 -9.08 -5.81 -16.68
CA GLU A 229 -7.81 -5.15 -17.00
C GLU A 229 -7.99 -3.97 -17.95
N ARG A 230 -9.04 -3.99 -18.78
CA ARG A 230 -9.20 -3.06 -19.90
C ARG A 230 -10.66 -2.64 -20.10
N LEU A 231 -10.87 -1.33 -20.28
CA LEU A 231 -12.11 -0.76 -20.80
C LEU A 231 -11.82 -0.16 -22.17
N GLU A 232 -12.44 -0.65 -23.23
CA GLU A 232 -12.17 -0.18 -24.60
C GLU A 232 -12.94 1.10 -24.96
N LYS A 233 -12.69 1.59 -26.18
CA LYS A 233 -13.25 2.84 -26.71
C LYS A 233 -14.78 2.86 -26.57
N ASP A 234 -15.31 3.98 -26.07
CA ASP A 234 -16.75 4.24 -25.96
C ASP A 234 -17.56 3.19 -25.15
N ALA A 235 -16.92 2.34 -24.35
CA ALA A 235 -17.57 1.22 -23.65
C ALA A 235 -18.81 1.61 -22.82
N PHE A 236 -18.81 2.79 -22.18
CA PHE A 236 -19.95 3.35 -21.43
C PHE A 236 -20.42 4.70 -21.98
N SER A 237 -20.09 5.02 -23.24
CA SER A 237 -20.45 6.28 -23.87
C SER A 237 -21.96 6.44 -23.97
N TYR A 238 -22.49 7.64 -23.67
CA TYR A 238 -23.92 7.96 -23.61
C TYR A 238 -24.74 7.15 -22.59
N CYS A 239 -24.13 6.56 -21.56
CA CYS A 239 -24.86 6.06 -20.39
C CYS A 239 -25.35 7.24 -19.53
N LYS A 240 -26.37 7.96 -20.02
CA LYS A 240 -26.84 9.24 -19.48
C LYS A 240 -27.41 9.21 -18.06
N ASN A 241 -27.60 8.03 -17.47
CA ASN A 241 -28.00 7.88 -16.07
C ASN A 241 -26.90 7.25 -15.19
N LEU A 242 -25.72 6.92 -15.75
CA LEU A 242 -24.65 6.26 -15.02
C LEU A 242 -24.04 7.25 -14.03
N GLN A 243 -24.36 7.08 -12.75
CA GLN A 243 -23.92 7.98 -11.68
C GLN A 243 -22.71 7.45 -10.93
N TYR A 244 -22.60 6.12 -10.80
CA TYR A 244 -21.59 5.46 -10.00
C TYR A 244 -21.01 4.24 -10.73
N ILE A 245 -19.68 4.22 -10.82
CA ILE A 245 -18.88 3.09 -11.23
C ILE A 245 -17.62 3.04 -10.37
N ASN A 246 -17.33 1.89 -9.77
CA ASN A 246 -16.07 1.66 -9.08
C ASN A 246 -15.10 0.98 -10.04
N LEU A 247 -13.96 1.62 -10.32
CA LEU A 247 -12.95 1.08 -11.22
C LEU A 247 -11.92 0.28 -10.40
N PRO A 248 -11.77 -1.05 -10.62
CA PRO A 248 -10.77 -1.83 -9.91
C PRO A 248 -9.34 -1.42 -10.28
N ASP A 249 -8.42 -1.56 -9.32
CA ASP A 249 -6.99 -1.24 -9.47
C ASP A 249 -6.27 -2.10 -10.53
N SER A 250 -6.88 -3.21 -10.96
CA SER A 250 -6.38 -4.07 -12.04
C SER A 250 -6.50 -3.42 -13.43
N ILE A 251 -7.33 -2.39 -13.59
CA ILE A 251 -7.47 -1.69 -14.86
C ILE A 251 -6.20 -0.90 -15.17
N THR A 252 -5.60 -1.19 -16.31
CA THR A 252 -4.40 -0.50 -16.83
C THR A 252 -4.69 0.32 -18.08
N TYR A 253 -5.86 0.13 -18.70
CA TYR A 253 -6.25 0.79 -19.93
C TYR A 253 -7.72 1.21 -19.90
N ILE A 254 -7.98 2.48 -20.23
CA ILE A 254 -9.32 3.03 -20.46
C ILE A 254 -9.31 3.74 -21.82
N GLY A 255 -10.20 3.32 -22.72
CA GLY A 255 -10.32 3.80 -24.09
C GLY A 255 -10.77 5.27 -24.19
N GLY A 256 -10.55 5.88 -25.35
CA GLY A 256 -11.10 7.21 -25.64
C GLY A 256 -12.63 7.18 -25.62
N GLY A 257 -13.25 8.26 -25.16
CA GLY A 257 -14.73 8.35 -25.08
C GLY A 257 -15.41 7.40 -24.10
N CYS A 258 -14.65 6.61 -23.32
CA CYS A 258 -15.20 5.52 -22.50
C CYS A 258 -16.36 5.98 -21.59
N PHE A 259 -16.29 7.18 -21.01
CA PHE A 259 -17.34 7.76 -20.17
C PHE A 259 -17.97 9.01 -20.79
N SER A 260 -17.84 9.25 -22.10
CA SER A 260 -18.45 10.41 -22.77
C SER A 260 -19.96 10.44 -22.54
N ASP A 261 -20.53 11.62 -22.32
CA ASP A 261 -21.97 11.84 -22.12
C ASP A 261 -22.59 10.98 -21.00
N THR A 262 -21.82 10.70 -19.93
CA THR A 262 -22.32 10.01 -18.73
C THR A 262 -22.76 10.99 -17.64
N ASN A 263 -23.45 10.46 -16.63
CA ASN A 263 -23.94 11.23 -15.46
C ASN A 263 -23.05 11.07 -14.22
N ILE A 264 -21.80 10.64 -14.41
CA ILE A 264 -20.89 10.32 -13.31
C ILE A 264 -20.60 11.61 -12.56
N GLU A 265 -20.82 11.59 -11.24
CA GLU A 265 -20.57 12.76 -10.39
C GLU A 265 -19.13 12.77 -9.85
N ASN A 266 -18.64 11.59 -9.46
CA ASN A 266 -17.33 11.41 -8.84
C ASN A 266 -16.68 10.16 -9.41
N ILE A 267 -15.39 10.24 -9.76
CA ILE A 267 -14.65 9.08 -10.21
C ILE A 267 -13.22 9.06 -9.65
N ILE A 268 -12.79 7.88 -9.21
CA ILE A 268 -11.41 7.59 -8.83
C ILE A 268 -10.82 6.74 -9.95
N LEU A 269 -9.77 7.23 -10.59
CA LEU A 269 -9.11 6.51 -11.65
C LEU A 269 -8.09 5.50 -11.09
N PRO A 270 -7.91 4.32 -11.74
CA PRO A 270 -7.00 3.27 -11.28
C PRO A 270 -5.56 3.75 -11.13
N LYS A 271 -4.86 3.31 -10.07
CA LYS A 271 -3.51 3.81 -9.71
C LYS A 271 -2.43 3.64 -10.79
N ASN A 272 -2.58 2.64 -11.67
CA ASN A 272 -1.62 2.29 -12.71
C ASN A 272 -1.97 2.88 -14.09
N LEU A 273 -2.98 3.76 -14.18
CA LEU A 273 -3.34 4.41 -15.42
C LEU A 273 -2.29 5.46 -15.81
N GLU A 274 -1.78 5.38 -17.04
CA GLU A 274 -0.75 6.29 -17.55
C GLU A 274 -1.31 7.41 -18.44
N LEU A 275 -2.48 7.20 -19.06
CA LEU A 275 -3.03 8.07 -20.10
C LEU A 275 -4.49 8.43 -19.80
N LEU A 276 -4.82 9.72 -19.89
CA LEU A 276 -6.21 10.17 -20.10
C LEU A 276 -6.45 10.32 -21.60
N ARG A 277 -7.20 9.40 -22.18
CA ARG A 277 -7.45 9.37 -23.63
C ARG A 277 -8.43 10.43 -24.11
N SER A 278 -8.42 10.67 -25.42
CA SER A 278 -9.29 11.67 -26.03
C SER A 278 -10.75 11.42 -25.70
N TYR A 279 -11.50 12.48 -25.41
CA TYR A 279 -12.93 12.44 -25.08
C TYR A 279 -13.33 11.61 -23.86
N MET A 280 -12.39 11.14 -23.01
CA MET A 280 -12.68 10.17 -21.93
C MET A 280 -13.89 10.56 -21.07
N PHE A 281 -14.01 11.84 -20.70
CA PHE A 281 -15.12 12.43 -19.96
C PHE A 281 -15.84 13.55 -20.73
N PHE A 282 -15.80 13.51 -22.07
CA PHE A 282 -16.46 14.53 -22.89
C PHE A 282 -17.95 14.65 -22.52
N ARG A 283 -18.43 15.89 -22.29
CA ARG A 283 -19.81 16.19 -21.87
C ARG A 283 -20.30 15.42 -20.64
N CYS A 284 -19.42 15.04 -19.71
CA CYS A 284 -19.83 14.58 -18.38
C CYS A 284 -20.30 15.78 -17.54
N THR A 285 -21.50 16.28 -17.86
CA THR A 285 -21.99 17.57 -17.34
C THR A 285 -22.21 17.60 -15.83
N ASN A 286 -22.34 16.44 -15.17
CA ASN A 286 -22.48 16.33 -13.71
C ASN A 286 -21.18 15.94 -12.99
N LEU A 287 -20.06 15.78 -13.71
CA LEU A 287 -18.77 15.42 -13.11
C LEU A 287 -18.23 16.57 -12.27
N LYS A 288 -18.13 16.35 -10.96
CA LYS A 288 -17.66 17.33 -9.97
C LYS A 288 -16.25 17.05 -9.49
N ASN A 289 -15.91 15.77 -9.25
CA ASN A 289 -14.62 15.38 -8.70
C ASN A 289 -13.99 14.23 -9.50
N VAL A 290 -12.73 14.43 -9.89
CA VAL A 290 -11.92 13.44 -10.59
C VAL A 290 -10.62 13.27 -9.81
N GLN A 291 -10.40 12.09 -9.25
CA GLN A 291 -9.13 11.76 -8.61
C GLN A 291 -8.21 11.09 -9.64
N LEU A 292 -7.24 11.86 -10.15
CA LEU A 292 -6.21 11.36 -11.06
C LEU A 292 -5.10 10.63 -10.27
N PRO A 293 -4.54 9.52 -10.79
CA PRO A 293 -3.39 8.89 -10.19
C PRO A 293 -2.12 9.72 -10.47
N GLU A 294 -1.15 9.65 -9.55
CA GLU A 294 0.11 10.41 -9.65
C GLU A 294 1.01 9.95 -10.82
N GLY A 295 0.67 8.85 -11.49
CA GLY A 295 1.40 8.27 -12.62
C GLY A 295 0.96 8.72 -14.01
N ILE A 296 -0.05 9.59 -14.16
CA ILE A 296 -0.51 10.05 -15.48
C ILE A 296 0.59 10.82 -16.19
N VAL A 297 1.06 10.31 -17.33
CA VAL A 297 2.12 10.95 -18.13
C VAL A 297 1.57 11.84 -19.24
N LYS A 298 0.35 11.55 -19.73
CA LYS A 298 -0.25 12.30 -20.85
C LYS A 298 -1.77 12.44 -20.70
N ILE A 299 -2.24 13.62 -21.08
CA ILE A 299 -3.67 13.92 -21.26
C ILE A 299 -3.89 14.21 -22.74
N GLU A 300 -4.79 13.50 -23.39
CA GLU A 300 -5.14 13.68 -24.80
C GLU A 300 -6.28 14.69 -24.97
N SER A 301 -6.56 15.06 -26.22
CA SER A 301 -7.44 16.17 -26.56
C SER A 301 -8.87 15.96 -26.05
N GLU A 302 -9.49 17.04 -25.58
CA GLU A 302 -10.92 17.06 -25.20
C GLU A 302 -11.31 16.11 -24.07
N ALA A 303 -10.34 15.61 -23.28
CA ALA A 303 -10.58 14.62 -22.23
C ALA A 303 -11.65 15.03 -21.19
N PHE A 304 -11.81 16.32 -20.91
CA PHE A 304 -12.82 16.89 -20.00
C PHE A 304 -13.68 17.96 -20.68
N ARG A 305 -13.71 18.05 -22.00
CA ARG A 305 -14.46 19.09 -22.70
C ARG A 305 -15.95 19.04 -22.30
N ASP A 306 -16.53 20.20 -22.04
CA ASP A 306 -17.92 20.40 -21.60
C ASP A 306 -18.29 19.69 -20.27
N CYS A 307 -17.32 19.41 -19.40
CA CYS A 307 -17.57 19.02 -17.99
C CYS A 307 -18.04 20.22 -17.17
N THR A 308 -19.26 20.67 -17.41
CA THR A 308 -19.78 21.95 -16.89
C THR A 308 -19.96 22.02 -15.37
N SER A 309 -19.98 20.90 -14.64
CA SER A 309 -20.01 20.89 -13.16
C SER A 309 -18.64 20.77 -12.50
N LEU A 310 -17.55 20.59 -13.26
CA LEU A 310 -16.21 20.46 -12.72
C LEU A 310 -15.74 21.82 -12.20
N THR A 311 -15.48 21.93 -10.90
CA THR A 311 -15.06 23.19 -10.26
C THR A 311 -13.56 23.25 -9.98
N LYS A 312 -12.95 22.11 -9.68
CA LYS A 312 -11.52 21.98 -9.41
C LYS A 312 -10.96 20.69 -9.98
N ILE A 313 -9.73 20.76 -10.48
CA ILE A 313 -8.94 19.57 -10.83
C ILE A 313 -7.46 19.76 -10.50
N ILE A 314 -6.80 18.69 -10.08
CA ILE A 314 -5.36 18.63 -9.82
C ILE A 314 -4.72 17.77 -10.91
N LEU A 315 -3.80 18.37 -11.67
CA LEU A 315 -3.04 17.71 -12.72
C LEU A 315 -1.64 17.35 -12.17
N PRO A 316 -1.27 16.05 -12.06
CA PRO A 316 -0.08 15.59 -11.36
C PRO A 316 1.24 16.05 -11.98
N GLU A 317 2.33 15.97 -11.19
CA GLU A 317 3.69 16.39 -11.59
C GLU A 317 4.25 15.58 -12.76
N SER A 318 3.78 14.35 -12.95
CA SER A 318 4.24 13.38 -13.95
C SER A 318 3.88 13.74 -15.40
N ILE A 319 2.91 14.64 -15.63
CA ILE A 319 2.43 14.97 -16.97
C ILE A 319 3.55 15.60 -17.80
N ASN A 320 3.87 15.02 -18.95
CA ASN A 320 4.86 15.54 -19.89
C ASN A 320 4.29 15.82 -21.29
N GLN A 321 3.03 15.45 -21.55
CA GLN A 321 2.34 15.69 -22.82
C GLN A 321 0.87 16.06 -22.57
N MET A 322 0.36 17.02 -23.34
CA MET A 322 -1.02 17.49 -23.26
C MET A 322 -1.64 17.57 -24.65
N GLY A 323 -2.95 17.36 -24.75
CA GLY A 323 -3.76 17.62 -25.94
C GLY A 323 -4.33 19.04 -25.95
N ILE A 324 -5.08 19.33 -27.00
CA ILE A 324 -5.83 20.59 -27.14
C ILE A 324 -7.22 20.47 -26.50
N ASP A 325 -7.83 21.62 -26.17
CA ASP A 325 -9.24 21.72 -25.76
C ASP A 325 -9.64 20.83 -24.58
N ILE A 326 -8.68 20.42 -23.73
CA ILE A 326 -8.88 19.46 -22.63
C ILE A 326 -10.05 19.87 -21.73
N PHE A 327 -10.15 21.16 -21.39
CA PHE A 327 -11.21 21.71 -20.55
C PHE A 327 -12.11 22.68 -21.32
N GLU A 328 -12.14 22.66 -22.65
CA GLU A 328 -13.01 23.58 -23.41
C GLU A 328 -14.46 23.47 -22.89
N GLY A 329 -15.12 24.60 -22.64
CA GLY A 329 -16.50 24.62 -22.17
C GLY A 329 -16.74 24.20 -20.71
N CYS A 330 -15.70 24.00 -19.89
CA CYS A 330 -15.86 23.77 -18.44
C CYS A 330 -16.25 25.07 -17.69
N LYS A 331 -17.50 25.52 -17.88
CA LYS A 331 -17.99 26.85 -17.46
C LYS A 331 -17.89 27.15 -15.96
N ASN A 332 -17.90 26.13 -15.10
CA ASN A 332 -17.76 26.30 -13.64
C ASN A 332 -16.38 25.96 -13.11
N LEU A 333 -15.39 25.72 -13.98
CA LEU A 333 -14.02 25.45 -13.55
C LEU A 333 -13.41 26.71 -12.95
N GLU A 334 -13.18 26.69 -11.64
CA GLU A 334 -12.64 27.81 -10.86
C GLU A 334 -11.15 27.65 -10.61
N ARG A 335 -10.66 26.41 -10.45
CA ARG A 335 -9.27 26.15 -10.08
C ARG A 335 -8.67 24.94 -10.79
N VAL A 336 -7.53 25.15 -11.43
CA VAL A 336 -6.72 24.07 -12.00
C VAL A 336 -5.35 24.12 -11.37
N ASP A 337 -5.00 23.07 -10.61
CA ASP A 337 -3.68 22.93 -10.01
C ASP A 337 -2.78 22.15 -10.97
N PHE A 338 -1.95 22.84 -11.75
CA PHE A 338 -1.03 22.23 -12.72
C PHE A 338 0.38 22.06 -12.11
N LEU A 339 0.66 20.84 -11.62
CA LEU A 339 1.86 20.57 -10.83
C LEU A 339 3.11 20.25 -11.67
N SER A 340 2.94 19.91 -12.95
CA SER A 340 4.05 19.60 -13.85
C SER A 340 4.91 20.83 -14.17
N THR A 341 6.21 20.59 -14.36
CA THR A 341 7.17 21.55 -14.92
C THR A 341 7.70 21.12 -16.30
N SER A 342 7.29 19.96 -16.78
CA SER A 342 7.87 19.30 -17.96
C SER A 342 7.16 19.66 -19.27
N CYS A 343 5.95 20.21 -19.19
CA CYS A 343 5.18 20.68 -20.34
C CYS A 343 4.39 21.94 -19.98
N ILE A 344 3.72 22.51 -20.98
CA ILE A 344 2.83 23.67 -20.83
C ILE A 344 1.45 23.36 -21.44
N PRO A 345 0.35 23.88 -20.86
CA PRO A 345 -0.96 23.83 -21.51
C PRO A 345 -0.96 24.54 -22.87
N TYR A 346 -1.85 24.11 -23.77
CA TYR A 346 -2.09 24.79 -25.06
C TYR A 346 -2.99 26.02 -24.86
N ILE A 347 -2.94 26.96 -25.79
CA ILE A 347 -3.69 28.23 -25.70
C ILE A 347 -5.22 28.03 -25.57
N ASN A 348 -5.77 26.99 -26.19
CA ASN A 348 -7.20 26.69 -26.15
C ASN A 348 -7.60 25.70 -25.05
N THR A 349 -6.66 25.23 -24.21
CA THR A 349 -6.94 24.25 -23.15
C THR A 349 -8.11 24.66 -22.25
N PHE A 350 -8.32 25.96 -22.05
CA PHE A 350 -9.36 26.54 -21.19
C PHE A 350 -10.38 27.41 -21.95
N LYS A 351 -10.53 27.22 -23.27
CA LYS A 351 -11.48 28.01 -24.06
C LYS A 351 -12.90 27.88 -23.49
N GLY A 352 -13.56 29.01 -23.22
CA GLY A 352 -14.91 29.03 -22.59
C GLY A 352 -14.93 28.70 -21.09
N CYS A 353 -13.77 28.72 -20.40
CA CYS A 353 -13.67 28.65 -18.95
C CYS A 353 -13.52 30.05 -18.35
N ASP A 354 -14.61 30.79 -18.19
CA ASP A 354 -14.55 32.21 -17.84
C ASP A 354 -14.12 32.49 -16.38
N LYS A 355 -14.17 31.48 -15.50
CA LYS A 355 -13.89 31.60 -14.05
C LYS A 355 -12.52 31.05 -13.63
N VAL A 356 -11.79 30.40 -14.53
CA VAL A 356 -10.67 29.56 -14.15
C VAL A 356 -9.46 30.38 -13.70
N THR A 357 -8.92 30.02 -12.54
CA THR A 357 -7.56 30.37 -12.14
C THR A 357 -6.66 29.16 -12.27
N LEU A 358 -5.67 29.26 -13.14
CA LEU A 358 -4.63 28.26 -13.34
C LEU A 358 -3.49 28.51 -12.35
N TYR A 359 -3.25 27.55 -11.45
CA TYR A 359 -2.09 27.55 -10.58
C TYR A 359 -0.97 26.73 -11.24
N VAL A 360 0.18 27.36 -11.44
CA VAL A 360 1.35 26.72 -12.06
C VAL A 360 2.57 26.79 -11.15
N ARG A 361 3.54 25.90 -11.40
CA ARG A 361 4.84 25.95 -10.73
C ARG A 361 5.62 27.20 -11.12
N GLU A 362 6.39 27.72 -10.17
CA GLU A 362 7.18 28.94 -10.36
C GLU A 362 8.15 28.85 -11.55
N ALA A 363 8.66 27.64 -11.83
CA ALA A 363 9.54 27.36 -12.96
C ALA A 363 8.93 27.64 -14.34
N LEU A 364 7.60 27.76 -14.44
CA LEU A 364 6.89 28.01 -15.70
C LEU A 364 6.51 29.48 -15.94
N ARG A 365 6.85 30.40 -15.02
CA ARG A 365 6.46 31.83 -15.08
C ARG A 365 6.63 32.49 -16.44
N ASN A 366 7.76 32.25 -17.11
CA ASN A 366 8.07 32.89 -18.40
C ASN A 366 7.52 32.12 -19.62
N LYS A 367 6.77 31.02 -19.42
CA LYS A 367 6.30 30.13 -20.49
C LYS A 367 4.78 30.11 -20.66
N VAL A 368 4.02 30.60 -19.69
CA VAL A 368 2.55 30.51 -19.67
C VAL A 368 1.83 31.84 -19.91
N GLY A 369 2.58 32.92 -20.14
CA GLY A 369 2.01 34.27 -20.25
C GLY A 369 1.09 34.51 -21.44
N ASN A 370 1.08 33.62 -22.44
CA ASN A 370 0.20 33.68 -23.60
C ASN A 370 -1.14 32.95 -23.42
N LEU A 371 -1.37 32.28 -22.27
CA LEU A 371 -2.63 31.62 -21.99
C LEU A 371 -3.69 32.68 -21.62
N ASN A 372 -4.87 32.57 -22.21
CA ASN A 372 -5.99 33.47 -21.95
C ASN A 372 -6.78 33.06 -20.68
N VAL A 373 -6.11 33.03 -19.53
CA VAL A 373 -6.69 32.66 -18.22
C VAL A 373 -6.01 33.44 -17.09
N ASN A 374 -6.65 33.53 -15.92
CA ASN A 374 -5.97 34.05 -14.73
C ASN A 374 -4.90 33.06 -14.27
N ILE A 375 -3.67 33.51 -14.06
CA ILE A 375 -2.54 32.66 -13.69
C ILE A 375 -2.04 33.06 -12.29
N LYS A 376 -1.94 32.06 -11.42
CA LYS A 376 -1.27 32.17 -10.12
C LYS A 376 -0.13 31.16 -10.01
N TYR A 377 0.76 31.41 -9.07
CA TYR A 377 1.94 30.59 -8.86
C TYR A 377 1.88 29.94 -7.49
N PHE A 378 2.24 28.65 -7.42
CA PHE A 378 2.35 27.97 -6.16
C PHE A 378 3.50 28.53 -5.32
N THR A 379 3.29 28.55 -4.01
CA THR A 379 4.39 28.68 -3.07
C THR A 379 5.15 27.36 -2.99
N GLU A 380 6.42 27.36 -3.36
CA GLU A 380 7.24 26.15 -3.35
C GLU A 380 7.59 25.71 -1.92
N MET A 381 7.25 24.47 -1.56
CA MET A 381 7.48 23.91 -0.22
C MET A 381 8.96 23.99 0.21
N LYS A 382 9.90 23.92 -0.74
CA LYS A 382 11.35 24.09 -0.46
C LYS A 382 11.67 25.42 0.25
N ASN A 383 10.87 26.47 0.00
CA ASN A 383 11.01 27.81 0.58
C ASN A 383 10.37 27.93 1.98
N CYS A 384 9.63 26.92 2.44
CA CYS A 384 9.06 26.91 3.78
C CYS A 384 10.11 26.54 4.84
N VAL A 385 9.91 27.06 6.05
CA VAL A 385 10.78 26.86 7.20
C VAL A 385 10.12 25.88 8.17
N VAL A 386 10.85 24.83 8.55
CA VAL A 386 10.39 23.82 9.51
C VAL A 386 11.07 24.07 10.84
N GLY A 387 10.30 24.00 11.93
CA GLY A 387 10.81 24.13 13.28
C GLY A 387 11.88 23.09 13.61
N ASN A 388 12.75 23.41 14.57
CA ASN A 388 13.86 22.56 14.95
C ASN A 388 13.40 21.14 15.31
N ILE A 389 14.08 20.15 14.73
CA ILE A 389 13.85 18.73 14.99
C ILE A 389 15.01 18.18 15.79
N ARG A 390 14.72 17.57 16.94
CA ARG A 390 15.71 16.84 17.73
C ARG A 390 15.72 15.38 17.34
N ASP A 391 16.89 14.75 17.45
CA ASP A 391 17.06 13.31 17.32
C ASP A 391 16.21 12.53 18.34
N ARG A 392 15.96 11.25 18.04
CA ARG A 392 15.10 10.38 18.85
C ARG A 392 15.79 9.05 19.12
N GLU A 393 15.56 8.52 20.31
CA GLU A 393 16.01 7.17 20.64
C GLU A 393 15.19 6.13 19.89
N TYR A 394 15.84 5.05 19.51
CA TYR A 394 15.19 3.89 18.93
C TYR A 394 14.15 3.30 19.90
N THR A 395 12.96 3.01 19.38
CA THR A 395 11.81 2.50 20.16
C THR A 395 11.28 1.14 19.70
N GLY A 396 11.78 0.62 18.58
CA GLY A 396 11.21 -0.55 17.89
C GLY A 396 9.93 -0.27 17.09
N LYS A 397 9.40 0.95 17.12
CA LYS A 397 8.19 1.38 16.40
C LYS A 397 8.46 2.60 15.52
N ASN A 398 7.53 2.92 14.62
CA ASN A 398 7.58 4.12 13.79
C ASN A 398 7.57 5.40 14.65
N ILE A 399 8.48 6.33 14.36
CA ILE A 399 8.64 7.61 15.04
C ILE A 399 8.07 8.71 14.13
N ASN A 400 6.80 9.06 14.34
CA ASN A 400 6.05 10.01 13.51
C ASN A 400 6.06 11.44 14.11
N ILE A 401 7.21 12.10 14.08
CA ILE A 401 7.32 13.49 14.57
C ILE A 401 6.58 14.47 13.64
N LYS A 402 5.91 15.48 14.20
CA LYS A 402 5.19 16.51 13.44
C LYS A 402 5.67 17.93 13.80
N PRO A 403 6.87 18.34 13.37
CA PRO A 403 7.33 19.71 13.53
C PRO A 403 6.40 20.72 12.87
N LYS A 404 6.32 21.93 13.44
CA LYS A 404 5.58 23.04 12.83
C LYS A 404 6.30 23.54 11.58
N ILE A 405 5.58 23.79 10.50
CA ILE A 405 6.09 24.35 9.25
C ILE A 405 5.43 25.71 8.98
N ARG A 406 6.22 26.66 8.48
CA ARG A 406 5.81 28.04 8.24
C ARG A 406 6.27 28.51 6.86
N TYR A 407 5.50 29.42 6.28
CA TYR A 407 5.94 30.27 5.18
C TYR A 407 5.88 31.73 5.63
N ASN A 408 6.99 32.46 5.54
CA ASN A 408 7.16 33.75 6.21
C ASN A 408 6.81 33.65 7.72
N SER A 409 5.84 34.45 8.20
CA SER A 409 5.36 34.43 9.58
C SER A 409 4.20 33.45 9.82
N GLU A 410 3.56 32.96 8.77
CA GLU A 410 2.32 32.17 8.86
C GLU A 410 2.58 30.69 9.13
N LEU A 411 1.73 30.08 9.95
CA LEU A 411 1.76 28.64 10.22
C LEU A 411 0.89 27.91 9.20
N LEU A 412 1.44 26.89 8.56
CA LEU A 412 0.68 26.07 7.60
C LEU A 412 -0.13 24.99 8.32
N VAL A 413 -1.22 24.56 7.68
CA VAL A 413 -2.20 23.61 8.22
C VAL A 413 -2.15 22.28 7.46
N GLU A 414 -1.90 21.17 8.17
CA GLU A 414 -1.95 19.81 7.62
C GLU A 414 -3.35 19.50 7.06
N GLY A 415 -3.43 18.89 5.88
CA GLY A 415 -4.67 18.57 5.17
C GLY A 415 -5.25 19.71 4.33
N LYS A 416 -4.82 20.96 4.58
CA LYS A 416 -5.18 22.13 3.77
C LYS A 416 -4.02 22.58 2.88
N ASP A 417 -2.88 22.86 3.51
CA ASP A 417 -1.71 23.46 2.87
C ASP A 417 -0.63 22.41 2.54
N TYR A 418 -0.63 21.28 3.23
CA TYR A 418 0.30 20.17 2.98
C TYR A 418 -0.21 18.83 3.52
N THR A 419 0.34 17.73 3.01
CA THR A 419 0.29 16.39 3.65
C THR A 419 1.67 16.01 4.17
N ILE A 420 1.69 15.11 5.17
CA ILE A 420 2.92 14.60 5.78
C ILE A 420 3.08 13.10 5.53
N SER A 421 4.29 12.69 5.20
CA SER A 421 4.70 11.29 5.12
C SER A 421 6.10 11.11 5.68
N TYR A 422 6.53 9.86 5.84
CA TYR A 422 7.79 9.53 6.51
C TYR A 422 8.57 8.49 5.70
N LYS A 423 9.91 8.61 5.74
CA LYS A 423 10.84 7.62 5.19
C LYS A 423 11.82 7.19 6.28
N ASN A 424 12.15 5.90 6.34
CA ASN A 424 13.14 5.32 7.25
C ASN A 424 12.95 5.71 8.73
N ASN A 425 11.70 5.81 9.18
CA ASN A 425 11.35 6.37 10.50
C ASN A 425 11.18 5.32 11.60
N LYS A 426 11.71 4.11 11.42
CA LYS A 426 11.61 3.02 12.39
C LYS A 426 12.95 2.66 13.00
N ASP A 427 13.94 2.39 12.15
CA ASP A 427 15.22 1.83 12.55
C ASP A 427 16.28 2.91 12.82
N ILE A 428 17.32 2.54 13.59
CA ILE A 428 18.48 3.40 13.83
C ILE A 428 19.05 3.85 12.49
N GLY A 429 19.21 5.16 12.33
CA GLY A 429 19.56 5.74 11.04
C GLY A 429 19.08 7.16 10.87
N ARG A 430 19.14 7.64 9.62
CA ARG A 430 18.57 8.94 9.23
C ARG A 430 17.13 8.73 8.75
N ALA A 431 16.20 9.29 9.50
CA ALA A 431 14.79 9.35 9.16
C ALA A 431 14.46 10.67 8.46
N THR A 432 13.44 10.66 7.60
CA THR A 432 12.97 11.85 6.87
C THR A 432 11.48 12.05 7.10
N VAL A 433 11.11 13.29 7.42
CA VAL A 433 9.75 13.81 7.36
C VAL A 433 9.59 14.52 6.01
N VAL A 434 8.60 14.12 5.23
CA VAL A 434 8.32 14.67 3.90
C VAL A 434 7.01 15.44 3.95
N TYR A 435 7.09 16.76 3.74
CA TYR A 435 5.92 17.63 3.62
C TYR A 435 5.63 17.82 2.13
N LYS A 436 4.50 17.32 1.61
CA LYS A 436 4.05 17.53 0.22
C LYS A 436 3.03 18.66 0.19
N GLY A 437 3.27 19.68 -0.63
CA GLY A 437 2.40 20.86 -0.73
C GLY A 437 1.01 20.52 -1.26
N MET A 438 0.00 21.25 -0.78
CA MET A 438 -1.39 21.20 -1.21
C MET A 438 -1.98 22.61 -1.26
N GLY A 439 -3.11 22.75 -1.96
CA GLY A 439 -3.75 24.06 -2.09
C GLY A 439 -2.81 25.04 -2.78
N ASP A 440 -2.46 26.14 -2.12
CA ASP A 440 -1.58 27.17 -2.67
C ASP A 440 -0.09 26.83 -2.59
N TYR A 441 0.26 25.63 -2.11
CA TYR A 441 1.64 25.14 -1.99
C TYR A 441 1.89 23.94 -2.90
N ALA A 442 3.10 23.83 -3.47
CA ALA A 442 3.49 22.72 -4.32
C ALA A 442 4.94 22.25 -4.08
N GLY A 443 5.27 21.07 -4.58
CA GLY A 443 6.56 20.41 -4.36
C GLY A 443 6.68 19.82 -2.94
N THR A 444 7.89 19.48 -2.54
CA THR A 444 8.17 18.88 -1.23
C THR A 444 9.17 19.67 -0.40
N LYS A 445 9.06 19.53 0.92
CA LYS A 445 10.09 19.88 1.90
C LYS A 445 10.45 18.63 2.68
N ASP A 446 11.67 18.18 2.53
CA ASP A 446 12.19 17.04 3.28
C ASP A 446 13.01 17.57 4.46
N VAL A 447 12.76 17.05 5.66
CA VAL A 447 13.55 17.38 6.85
C VAL A 447 13.96 16.09 7.55
N THR A 448 15.23 16.02 7.95
CA THR A 448 15.80 14.80 8.51
C THR A 448 16.06 14.91 10.00
N PHE A 449 16.04 13.78 10.68
CA PHE A 449 16.48 13.62 12.06
C PHE A 449 17.13 12.26 12.24
N LEU A 450 17.94 12.11 13.29
CA LEU A 450 18.55 10.83 13.60
C LEU A 450 17.66 10.02 14.55
N ILE A 451 17.52 8.74 14.22
CA ILE A 451 17.11 7.71 15.17
C ILE A 451 18.41 7.11 15.70
N ILE A 452 18.73 7.40 16.96
CA ILE A 452 19.99 7.02 17.62
C ILE A 452 19.76 5.79 18.53
N PRO A 453 20.81 5.01 18.84
CA PRO A 453 20.69 3.90 19.79
C PRO A 453 20.19 4.36 21.16
N THR A 454 19.69 3.41 21.95
CA THR A 454 19.30 3.73 23.32
C THR A 454 20.53 4.02 24.17
N LYS A 455 20.38 4.91 25.15
CA LYS A 455 21.43 5.15 26.15
C LYS A 455 21.69 3.87 26.92
N ALA A 456 22.93 3.65 27.36
CA ALA A 456 23.23 2.59 28.31
C ALA A 456 22.33 2.72 29.56
N LYS A 457 21.65 1.63 29.93
CA LYS A 457 20.69 1.59 31.05
C LYS A 457 21.32 0.89 32.26
N ASN A 458 20.73 1.10 33.44
CA ASN A 458 21.12 0.42 34.69
C ASN A 458 22.62 0.50 35.01
N MET A 459 23.23 1.65 34.73
CA MET A 459 24.63 1.83 35.03
C MET A 459 24.90 1.74 36.53
N SER A 460 25.98 1.03 36.91
CA SER A 460 26.41 0.93 38.31
C SER A 460 27.92 0.73 38.44
N ILE A 461 28.46 1.11 39.61
CA ILE A 461 29.89 1.07 39.92
C ILE A 461 30.14 0.02 41.00
N THR A 462 31.05 -0.92 40.73
CA THR A 462 31.44 -1.98 41.68
C THR A 462 32.95 -2.15 41.74
N ASN A 463 33.45 -2.87 42.76
CA ASN A 463 34.86 -3.26 42.90
C ASN A 463 35.86 -2.09 42.73
N ILE A 464 35.57 -0.95 43.36
CA ILE A 464 36.43 0.22 43.34
C ILE A 464 37.77 -0.10 44.01
N LYS A 465 38.88 0.13 43.31
CA LYS A 465 40.26 -0.02 43.79
C LYS A 465 40.99 1.32 43.69
N ALA A 466 42.28 1.31 44.01
CA ALA A 466 43.09 2.53 43.99
C ALA A 466 43.35 3.06 42.57
N THR A 467 43.46 2.17 41.60
CA THR A 467 43.80 2.50 40.21
C THR A 467 42.87 1.86 39.18
N SER A 468 41.80 1.20 39.64
CA SER A 468 40.81 0.58 38.76
C SER A 468 39.41 0.53 39.37
N VAL A 469 38.40 0.30 38.54
CA VAL A 469 36.99 0.17 38.92
C VAL A 469 36.26 -0.73 37.93
N VAL A 470 35.19 -1.40 38.35
CA VAL A 470 34.27 -2.11 37.45
C VAL A 470 33.05 -1.23 37.19
N ILE A 471 32.78 -0.98 35.90
CA ILE A 471 31.60 -0.27 35.41
C ILE A 471 30.65 -1.32 34.83
N ASN A 472 29.38 -1.29 35.24
CA ASN A 472 28.37 -2.24 34.79
C ASN A 472 27.22 -1.48 34.12
N TRP A 473 26.54 -2.11 33.16
CA TRP A 473 25.35 -1.59 32.47
C TRP A 473 24.44 -2.75 32.04
N LYS A 474 23.21 -2.44 31.62
CA LYS A 474 22.33 -3.41 30.95
C LYS A 474 22.70 -3.46 29.48
N GLU A 475 23.03 -4.66 29.01
CA GLU A 475 23.26 -4.95 27.59
C GLU A 475 22.04 -4.56 26.73
N ASP A 476 22.33 -3.91 25.60
CA ASP A 476 21.40 -3.66 24.49
C ASP A 476 21.94 -4.38 23.24
N PRO A 477 21.23 -5.39 22.71
CA PRO A 477 21.71 -6.19 21.57
C PRO A 477 21.76 -5.40 20.26
N LEU A 478 21.25 -4.17 20.22
CA LEU A 478 21.29 -3.31 19.02
C LEU A 478 22.50 -2.37 18.99
N VAL A 479 23.29 -2.35 20.07
CA VAL A 479 24.53 -1.58 20.18
C VAL A 479 25.67 -2.47 19.72
N ASP A 480 26.55 -1.94 18.86
CA ASP A 480 27.70 -2.68 18.35
C ASP A 480 28.94 -2.44 19.23
N THR A 481 29.04 -1.26 19.83
CA THR A 481 30.20 -0.87 20.64
C THR A 481 29.79 0.08 21.75
N TYR A 482 30.37 -0.08 22.93
CA TYR A 482 30.32 0.89 24.02
C TYR A 482 31.66 1.60 24.17
N ILE A 483 31.63 2.91 24.41
CA ILE A 483 32.80 3.68 24.88
C ILE A 483 32.54 4.11 26.31
N ILE A 484 33.33 3.60 27.24
CA ILE A 484 33.25 3.95 28.66
C ILE A 484 34.29 5.02 28.91
N THR A 485 33.87 6.21 29.36
CA THR A 485 34.78 7.33 29.63
C THR A 485 34.64 7.77 31.08
N ALA A 486 35.73 7.70 31.84
CA ALA A 486 35.84 8.29 33.17
C ALA A 486 36.65 9.58 33.11
N ARG A 487 36.06 10.71 33.52
CA ARG A 487 36.72 12.01 33.57
C ARG A 487 36.92 12.46 35.02
N ASP A 488 38.14 12.84 35.37
CA ASP A 488 38.45 13.39 36.68
C ASP A 488 38.03 14.86 36.83
N VAL A 489 38.15 15.39 38.05
CA VAL A 489 37.79 16.78 38.37
C VAL A 489 38.66 17.84 37.68
N ASN A 490 39.82 17.44 37.14
CA ASN A 490 40.72 18.31 36.39
C ASN A 490 40.51 18.20 34.87
N GLY A 491 39.55 17.38 34.43
CA GLY A 491 39.23 17.17 33.02
C GLY A 491 40.04 16.05 32.34
N LYS A 492 40.95 15.37 33.03
CA LYS A 492 41.69 14.21 32.49
C LYS A 492 40.71 13.05 32.28
N ALA A 493 40.68 12.50 31.07
CA ALA A 493 39.80 11.40 30.70
C ALA A 493 40.57 10.11 30.46
N ILE A 494 39.98 8.99 30.88
CA ILE A 494 40.43 7.64 30.56
C ILE A 494 39.23 6.94 29.91
N SER A 495 39.45 6.34 28.74
CA SER A 495 38.40 5.70 27.95
C SER A 495 38.77 4.27 27.60
N GLU A 496 37.76 3.40 27.55
CA GLU A 496 37.86 2.03 27.08
C GLU A 496 36.83 1.77 25.97
N PHE A 497 37.24 1.06 24.92
CA PHE A 497 36.38 0.65 23.82
C PHE A 497 36.00 -0.81 24.00
N VAL A 498 34.71 -1.09 23.91
CA VAL A 498 34.17 -2.41 24.22
C VAL A 498 33.22 -2.82 23.09
N GLU A 499 33.66 -3.74 22.24
CA GLU A 499 32.79 -4.39 21.25
C GLU A 499 31.71 -5.18 21.99
N ASN A 500 30.46 -5.05 21.54
CA ASN A 500 29.34 -5.69 22.22
C ASN A 500 29.22 -7.15 21.81
N GLU A 501 29.25 -8.04 22.80
CA GLU A 501 29.10 -9.48 22.63
C GLU A 501 27.98 -9.98 23.55
N PRO A 502 27.26 -11.06 23.20
CA PRO A 502 26.16 -11.57 24.01
C PRO A 502 26.56 -11.81 25.47
N GLY A 503 25.83 -11.20 26.40
CA GLY A 503 26.08 -11.28 27.85
C GLY A 503 27.05 -10.22 28.38
N LEU A 504 27.59 -9.35 27.54
CA LEU A 504 28.54 -8.31 27.95
C LEU A 504 27.83 -7.16 28.66
N ASN A 505 28.13 -7.00 29.95
CA ASN A 505 27.44 -6.05 30.82
C ASN A 505 28.39 -5.31 31.79
N SER A 506 29.71 -5.49 31.65
CA SER A 506 30.68 -4.80 32.51
C SER A 506 32.07 -4.66 31.88
N VAL A 507 32.86 -3.70 32.37
CA VAL A 507 34.28 -3.51 32.02
C VAL A 507 35.08 -3.05 33.23
N THR A 508 36.33 -3.49 33.33
CA THR A 508 37.27 -2.95 34.33
C THR A 508 38.09 -1.82 33.72
N LEU A 509 37.85 -0.58 34.16
CA LEU A 509 38.66 0.55 33.77
C LEU A 509 39.90 0.62 34.67
N THR A 510 41.09 0.76 34.09
CA THR A 510 42.38 0.81 34.82
C THR A 510 43.11 2.13 34.57
N GLY A 511 44.29 2.33 35.19
CA GLY A 511 45.09 3.55 35.02
C GLY A 511 44.54 4.78 35.76
N LEU A 512 43.57 4.60 36.66
CA LEU A 512 42.98 5.68 37.44
C LEU A 512 43.95 6.18 38.51
N ASP A 513 43.81 7.46 38.86
CA ASP A 513 44.53 8.10 39.95
C ASP A 513 43.89 7.74 41.30
N SER A 514 44.68 7.42 42.33
CA SER A 514 44.15 7.05 43.65
C SER A 514 43.56 8.22 44.43
N ALA A 515 42.54 7.94 45.24
CA ALA A 515 41.81 8.91 46.05
C ALA A 515 41.27 10.12 45.23
N MET A 516 40.91 9.88 43.97
CA MET A 516 40.43 10.85 43.00
C MET A 516 38.95 10.62 42.68
N LYS A 517 38.20 11.69 42.41
CA LYS A 517 36.80 11.64 41.95
C LYS A 517 36.76 11.55 40.43
N TYR A 518 35.90 10.69 39.91
CA TYR A 518 35.61 10.53 38.49
C TYR A 518 34.12 10.62 38.22
N ASN A 519 33.75 11.16 37.05
CA ASN A 519 32.42 11.04 36.46
C ASN A 519 32.51 10.10 35.25
N VAL A 520 31.67 9.07 35.21
CA VAL A 520 31.64 8.05 34.16
C VAL A 520 30.42 8.23 33.28
N THR A 521 30.62 8.19 31.98
CA THR A 521 29.56 8.06 30.96
C THR A 521 29.84 6.85 30.08
N ILE A 522 28.77 6.26 29.54
CA ILE A 522 28.86 5.23 28.50
C ILE A 522 28.23 5.80 27.23
N THR A 523 28.98 5.75 26.13
CA THR A 523 28.48 6.07 24.79
C THR A 523 28.10 4.77 24.11
N SER A 524 26.81 4.58 23.83
CA SER A 524 26.32 3.49 22.98
C SER A 524 26.58 3.86 21.52
N ILE A 525 27.16 2.97 20.73
CA ILE A 525 27.45 3.18 19.30
C ILE A 525 26.86 2.04 18.47
N THR A 526 26.14 2.41 17.44
CA THR A 526 25.58 1.50 16.44
C THR A 526 25.99 1.96 15.05
N LYS A 527 26.56 1.06 14.27
CA LYS A 527 26.92 1.23 12.87
C LYS A 527 25.77 0.75 12.00
N ARG A 528 25.39 1.58 11.03
CA ARG A 528 24.48 1.19 9.94
C ARG A 528 25.10 1.62 8.63
N LEU A 529 25.29 0.66 7.74
CA LEU A 529 26.13 0.82 6.54
C LEU A 529 27.53 1.33 6.93
N SER A 530 27.90 2.54 6.50
CA SER A 530 29.17 3.21 6.82
C SER A 530 29.05 4.32 7.88
N THR A 531 27.85 4.57 8.43
CA THR A 531 27.61 5.68 9.38
C THR A 531 27.51 5.17 10.81
N LEU A 532 28.13 5.89 11.75
CA LEU A 532 28.04 5.64 13.19
C LEU A 532 26.98 6.54 13.83
N PHE A 533 26.10 5.94 14.62
CA PHE A 533 25.09 6.62 15.43
C PHE A 533 25.41 6.38 16.89
N ASN A 534 25.39 7.44 17.70
CA ASN A 534 25.75 7.34 19.10
C ASN A 534 24.75 8.01 20.03
N ASN A 535 24.74 7.57 21.28
CA ASN A 535 23.97 8.19 22.34
C ASN A 535 24.71 8.06 23.67
N VAL A 536 24.80 9.15 24.42
CA VAL A 536 25.58 9.21 25.66
C VAL A 536 24.64 9.07 26.85
N SER A 537 25.02 8.18 27.78
CA SER A 537 24.31 7.99 29.03
C SER A 537 24.35 9.24 29.93
N ASN A 538 23.51 9.24 30.95
CA ASN A 538 23.75 10.12 32.10
C ASN A 538 25.05 9.71 32.82
N SER A 539 25.66 10.65 33.55
CA SER A 539 26.92 10.37 34.27
C SER A 539 26.69 9.79 35.66
N ILE A 540 27.59 8.90 36.11
CA ILE A 540 27.68 8.41 37.50
C ILE A 540 29.03 8.79 38.09
N SER A 541 29.04 9.36 39.29
CA SER A 541 30.27 9.73 40.00
C SER A 541 30.75 8.62 40.94
N PHE A 542 32.07 8.45 41.07
CA PHE A 542 32.68 7.62 42.11
C PHE A 542 34.04 8.18 42.54
N TYR A 543 34.59 7.66 43.64
CA TYR A 543 35.95 7.95 44.08
C TYR A 543 36.79 6.67 44.09
N THR A 544 38.01 6.70 43.57
CA THR A 544 38.96 5.59 43.74
C THR A 544 39.44 5.49 45.18
N ASN A 545 39.80 4.28 45.60
CA ASN A 545 40.35 4.08 46.94
C ASN A 545 41.74 4.73 47.08
N PRO A 546 42.19 5.05 48.31
CA PRO A 546 43.59 5.36 48.55
C PRO A 546 44.53 4.23 48.13
N SER A 547 45.71 4.59 47.61
CA SER A 547 46.77 3.62 47.31
C SER A 547 47.31 2.93 48.56
N LYS A 548 47.88 1.72 48.37
CA LYS A 548 48.59 1.01 49.43
C LYS A 548 49.70 1.90 49.99
N VAL A 549 49.86 1.87 51.31
CA VAL A 549 50.97 2.57 51.97
C VAL A 549 52.24 1.75 51.83
N TYR A 550 53.28 2.34 51.24
CA TYR A 550 54.60 1.73 51.07
C TYR A 550 55.61 2.24 52.09
N ASN A 551 56.73 1.51 52.23
CA ASN A 551 57.83 1.83 53.15
C ASN A 551 57.39 2.05 54.61
N PHE A 552 56.39 1.30 55.06
CA PHE A 552 56.04 1.31 56.47
C PHE A 552 57.18 0.74 57.32
N ARG A 553 57.62 1.50 58.31
CA ARG A 553 58.69 1.15 59.25
C ARG A 553 58.18 1.32 60.68
N ALA A 554 58.58 0.41 61.56
CA ALA A 554 58.27 0.45 62.99
C ALA A 554 59.53 0.12 63.78
N LEU A 555 59.88 0.96 64.75
CA LEU A 555 61.08 0.85 65.57
C LEU A 555 60.74 1.11 67.04
N SER A 556 61.45 0.44 67.94
CA SER A 556 61.44 0.78 69.37
C SER A 556 62.68 1.62 69.70
N ASP A 557 62.46 2.77 70.33
CA ASP A 557 63.55 3.60 70.87
C ASP A 557 64.04 3.07 72.23
N LYS A 558 65.11 3.67 72.77
CA LYS A 558 65.68 3.31 74.09
C LYS A 558 64.75 3.64 75.27
N LYS A 559 63.70 4.45 75.06
CA LYS A 559 62.68 4.83 76.04
C LYS A 559 61.42 3.95 75.93
N LYS A 560 61.49 2.83 75.21
CA LYS A 560 60.40 1.86 74.99
C LYS A 560 59.22 2.42 74.20
N ASN A 561 59.41 3.53 73.47
CA ASN A 561 58.38 4.08 72.60
C ASN A 561 58.38 3.38 71.25
N LEU A 562 57.18 3.22 70.71
CA LEU A 562 56.96 2.75 69.36
C LEU A 562 56.91 3.93 68.39
N TYR A 563 57.92 4.02 67.53
CA TYR A 563 58.03 5.02 66.47
C TYR A 563 57.73 4.40 65.10
N MET A 564 56.87 5.05 64.33
CA MET A 564 56.39 4.55 63.04
C MET A 564 56.46 5.63 61.97
N THR A 565 56.91 5.23 60.77
CA THR A 565 56.97 6.11 59.60
C THR A 565 56.53 5.39 58.32
N TRP A 566 56.05 6.15 57.33
CA TRP A 566 55.68 5.63 56.01
C TRP A 566 55.74 6.70 54.91
N ASN A 567 55.69 6.27 53.65
CA ASN A 567 55.58 7.20 52.52
C ASN A 567 54.19 7.86 52.47
N ALA A 568 54.14 9.14 52.14
CA ALA A 568 52.88 9.86 51.93
C ALA A 568 52.11 9.30 50.74
N VAL A 569 50.81 9.09 50.91
CA VAL A 569 49.85 8.77 49.85
C VAL A 569 49.17 10.06 49.41
N LYS A 570 49.11 10.31 48.10
CA LYS A 570 48.50 11.53 47.53
C LYS A 570 46.98 11.54 47.74
N ARG A 571 46.40 12.73 47.98
CA ARG A 571 44.95 13.00 48.00
C ARG A 571 44.13 12.27 49.08
N VAL A 572 44.76 11.90 50.19
CA VAL A 572 44.12 11.21 51.35
C VAL A 572 43.94 12.17 52.53
N ASP A 573 43.00 11.89 53.42
CA ASP A 573 42.71 12.73 54.60
C ASP A 573 43.40 12.24 55.88
N GLY A 574 43.98 11.05 55.84
CA GLY A 574 44.81 10.52 56.92
C GLY A 574 45.11 9.03 56.78
N TYR A 575 45.61 8.46 57.87
CA TYR A 575 46.05 7.06 57.96
C TYR A 575 45.46 6.40 59.20
N GLN A 576 45.17 5.10 59.11
CA GLN A 576 44.81 4.26 60.23
C GLN A 576 45.92 3.27 60.49
N VAL A 577 46.42 3.27 61.72
CA VAL A 577 47.43 2.31 62.19
C VAL A 577 46.74 1.28 63.07
N LYS A 578 47.03 0.00 62.81
CA LYS A 578 46.58 -1.12 63.63
C LYS A 578 47.75 -1.92 64.19
N ILE A 579 47.54 -2.52 65.36
CA ILE A 579 48.53 -3.32 66.09
C ILE A 579 47.93 -4.65 66.56
N ALA A 580 48.76 -5.70 66.61
CA ALA A 580 48.44 -7.00 67.18
C ALA A 580 49.65 -7.58 67.92
N THR A 581 49.43 -8.57 68.79
CA THR A 581 50.50 -9.29 69.51
C THR A 581 50.92 -10.59 68.81
N SER A 582 50.26 -10.96 67.72
CA SER A 582 50.60 -12.08 66.84
C SER A 582 50.43 -11.66 65.38
N ARG A 583 51.27 -12.19 64.49
CA ARG A 583 51.28 -11.86 63.04
C ARG A 583 49.91 -12.09 62.40
N TYR A 584 49.28 -13.21 62.77
CA TYR A 584 48.00 -13.70 62.25
C TYR A 584 46.84 -13.48 63.24
N GLY A 585 47.08 -12.76 64.34
CA GLY A 585 46.07 -12.49 65.37
C GLY A 585 45.15 -11.31 65.05
N THR A 586 44.25 -11.00 65.98
CA THR A 586 43.32 -9.87 65.88
C THR A 586 44.05 -8.53 66.03
N TYR A 587 43.80 -7.61 65.09
CA TYR A 587 44.40 -6.27 65.06
C TYR A 587 43.43 -5.20 65.58
N SER A 588 43.87 -4.49 66.63
CA SER A 588 43.15 -3.34 67.20
C SER A 588 43.65 -2.02 66.60
N THR A 589 42.77 -1.03 66.50
CA THR A 589 43.13 0.31 66.02
C THR A 589 43.94 1.04 67.09
N VAL A 590 45.12 1.52 66.73
CA VAL A 590 45.96 2.34 67.61
C VAL A 590 45.49 3.79 67.57
N CYS A 591 45.36 4.34 66.36
CA CYS A 591 44.85 5.68 66.13
C CYS A 591 44.59 5.93 64.65
N THR A 592 43.99 7.09 64.36
CA THR A 592 44.05 7.74 63.05
C THR A 592 45.01 8.93 63.11
N ALA A 593 45.89 9.07 62.13
CA ALA A 593 46.89 10.13 62.04
C ALA A 593 46.72 10.95 60.75
N LYS A 594 46.95 12.27 60.82
CA LYS A 594 46.98 13.13 59.62
C LYS A 594 48.35 13.10 58.92
N GLY A 595 49.43 12.93 59.68
CA GLY A 595 50.81 12.89 59.19
C GLY A 595 51.35 11.47 58.92
N THR A 596 52.58 11.39 58.40
CA THR A 596 53.29 10.15 58.05
C THR A 596 54.24 9.64 59.14
N ILE A 597 54.30 10.35 60.27
CA ILE A 597 55.15 10.04 61.41
C ILE A 597 54.26 9.93 62.65
N LEU A 598 54.47 8.88 63.45
CA LEU A 598 53.68 8.62 64.64
C LEU A 598 54.55 8.04 65.75
N SER A 599 54.41 8.59 66.96
CA SER A 599 55.02 8.05 68.18
C SER A 599 53.95 7.69 69.21
N ARG A 600 54.10 6.54 69.87
CA ARG A 600 53.20 6.03 70.91
C ARG A 600 53.98 5.34 72.03
N TYR A 601 53.51 5.51 73.26
CA TYR A 601 54.08 4.95 74.48
C TYR A 601 53.12 3.91 75.10
N GLY A 602 53.58 3.17 76.12
CA GLY A 602 52.72 2.25 76.90
C GLY A 602 52.71 0.79 76.43
N TYR A 603 53.71 0.33 75.68
CA TYR A 603 53.83 -1.07 75.24
C TYR A 603 54.80 -1.87 76.12
N THR A 604 54.47 -3.14 76.38
CA THR A 604 55.28 -4.04 77.22
C THR A 604 56.65 -4.35 76.61
N SER A 605 57.72 -4.10 77.39
CA SER A 605 59.12 -4.42 77.03
C SER A 605 59.31 -5.91 76.77
N GLY A 606 60.19 -6.25 75.82
CA GLY A 606 60.47 -7.63 75.41
C GLY A 606 59.40 -8.30 74.55
N LYS A 607 58.18 -7.73 74.47
CA LYS A 607 57.08 -8.26 73.65
C LYS A 607 57.20 -7.80 72.19
N THR A 608 56.88 -8.69 71.26
CA THR A 608 56.81 -8.39 69.82
C THR A 608 55.40 -7.98 69.44
N TYR A 609 55.28 -6.84 68.75
CA TYR A 609 54.04 -6.35 68.18
C TYR A 609 54.11 -6.34 66.66
N TYR A 610 52.98 -6.59 66.02
CA TYR A 610 52.81 -6.60 64.58
C TYR A 610 51.91 -5.45 64.17
N LEU A 611 52.39 -4.62 63.24
CA LEU A 611 51.75 -3.37 62.86
C LEU A 611 51.47 -3.31 61.36
N LYS A 612 50.40 -2.62 61.01
CA LYS A 612 50.08 -2.28 59.62
C LYS A 612 49.37 -0.93 59.56
N VAL A 613 49.62 -0.20 58.49
CA VAL A 613 49.02 1.12 58.25
C VAL A 613 48.28 1.13 56.91
N ARG A 614 47.16 1.85 56.83
CA ARG A 614 46.46 2.11 55.57
C ARG A 614 46.02 3.56 55.50
N ALA A 615 45.99 4.13 54.31
CA ALA A 615 45.45 5.47 54.11
C ALA A 615 43.91 5.45 54.03
N TYR A 616 43.27 6.56 54.35
CA TYR A 616 41.83 6.76 54.19
C TYR A 616 41.51 8.12 53.59
N LYS A 617 40.39 8.19 52.87
CA LYS A 617 39.74 9.43 52.42
C LYS A 617 38.34 9.50 53.02
N VAL A 618 37.87 10.68 53.37
CA VAL A 618 36.51 10.95 53.83
C VAL A 618 35.68 11.33 52.62
N ILE A 619 34.66 10.52 52.32
CA ILE A 619 33.70 10.74 51.24
C ILE A 619 32.32 10.71 51.89
N ASP A 620 31.56 11.79 51.75
CA ASP A 620 30.22 11.96 52.35
C ASP A 620 30.19 11.58 53.84
N GLY A 621 31.20 12.04 54.60
CA GLY A 621 31.35 11.78 56.03
C GLY A 621 31.84 10.37 56.41
N LYS A 622 32.03 9.45 55.46
CA LYS A 622 32.50 8.08 55.70
C LYS A 622 33.96 7.91 55.27
N LYS A 623 34.74 7.19 56.09
CA LYS A 623 36.14 6.86 55.77
C LYS A 623 36.19 5.67 54.80
N VAL A 624 36.65 5.91 53.58
CA VAL A 624 37.00 4.87 52.59
C VAL A 624 38.49 4.59 52.70
N TYR A 625 38.84 3.32 52.87
CA TYR A 625 40.19 2.90 53.20
C TYR A 625 40.88 2.21 52.01
N GLY A 626 42.17 2.48 51.85
CA GLY A 626 43.05 1.71 50.97
C GLY A 626 43.46 0.36 51.56
N LEU A 627 44.30 -0.37 50.82
CA LEU A 627 44.94 -1.58 51.32
C LEU A 627 45.93 -1.28 52.45
N TYR A 628 46.07 -2.23 53.37
CA TYR A 628 47.12 -2.18 54.38
C TYR A 628 48.50 -2.32 53.74
N SER A 629 49.48 -1.65 54.34
CA SER A 629 50.90 -1.93 54.16
C SER A 629 51.20 -3.39 54.50
N ASP A 630 52.36 -3.87 54.10
CA ASP A 630 52.87 -5.13 54.62
C ASP A 630 53.03 -5.02 56.15
N VAL A 631 52.78 -6.13 56.84
CA VAL A 631 52.87 -6.20 58.30
C VAL A 631 54.34 -6.05 58.71
N LYS A 632 54.61 -5.16 59.67
CA LYS A 632 55.93 -4.98 60.27
C LYS A 632 55.91 -5.42 61.74
N SER A 633 56.85 -6.28 62.10
CA SER A 633 57.06 -6.68 63.50
C SER A 633 58.10 -5.79 64.17
N VAL A 634 57.87 -5.47 65.43
CA VAL A 634 58.81 -4.72 66.28
C VAL A 634 58.80 -5.30 67.68
N LYS A 635 59.98 -5.63 68.21
CA LYS A 635 60.17 -6.01 69.62
C LYS A 635 60.42 -4.74 70.43
N ILE A 636 59.66 -4.53 71.50
CA ILE A 636 59.85 -3.36 72.37
C ILE A 636 61.13 -3.57 73.19
N LYS A 637 62.01 -2.57 73.16
CA LYS A 637 63.31 -2.59 73.83
C LYS A 637 63.21 -2.53 75.36
#